data_AF-A0A2E6HPZ4-F1
#
_entry.id   AF-A0A2E6HPZ4-F1
#
_cell.length_a   1.000
_cell.length_b   1.000
_cell.length_c   1.000
_cell.angle_alpha   90.00
_cell.angle_beta   90.00
_cell.angle_gamma   90.00
#
_symmetry.space_group_name_H-M   'P 1'
#
loop_
_entity.id
_entity.type
_entity.pdbx_description
1 polymer ?
#
loop_
_entity_poly.entity_id
_entity_poly.type
_entity_poly.pdbx_seq_one_letter_code
_entity_poly.pdbx_strand_id
1 'polypeptide(L)'
;AAILIILTSILINPTLDYLHQRKIDGLVAEINQGNQQTIDQKLDEILMLEKTDQTTVADEAKNAIQNYFSDKVAFLIDANNESYDFPTANKIIEEIGKFYPESQFLQRQTTLVTTSKKKIISDLNAQYVSALKDPQLINDTKGILEQIARIEPDHPLLEDPRPANAYRILAIERFEANQFATALELVKSGLASAKDDVRLTDLEKKILRAQRVAELESDLNIIKKQLSSLISFKDQQTVISELANLSPDSDLIQSLSTKFKPILQKELDMVIKTGGRNDAEALDNKYNQLMIAFQLNDQLTELKLAHLKGNEREGAITKMVGINTNDIESALSDIDADNQKWEIKLLRNIQELASLSKQNKNANTKLVEYREQIAGLYLEKASQTLQEERFDAADGYVDTVERFAPSLEEILDTRNAIASARDEYERKAKVEANKSDFKIFTEANNIAEAEKLFEQLKADIPQTDTYITSEAPRLLADSYARLAQTNAEARDYVSAFSLVTKGLELDLTNEMLRSLKDEYQAEANIIELTELFKTSLTFPTNVRLKIDQIENYASAANSSAFRKNAASTLAERINELKSKDENTAAGLAQTAAGLFPASSVLASLKNELKLKPWDGLSTANAAIVAGKLTEATKLKETGAEKFGTHPQFISFARLLDDKKKEAENIYKIYQQDKESAGEQYERLIVAKSLLSRAKDFWNDSPEYIQAENQLNQLIAKVKPKPKPKIRAREQSIDAISSTGGATRANWKPVESDSECTKRLAGYGKRAKAICFDMIHRSARGPLMVVIPNGETYEKPFAIAKYEISVSDWSKYCILSGTCKPVKDKDKRNDPIRNISLQEAKDYASWLSERTGKKYRIPTKSEWEYAANAEGKQPKKDFNCRVSVNQKLIKGTGIVSVKSGKSNGWGLKNYIGNVQEWVTDEGKLLVRGGAYTDAHSKCAITLERAHKGEGDEATGFRLIRENVG
;
A
#
# COMPACT_ATOMS: atom_id res chain seq x y z
N ALA A 1 62.73 55.10 30.54
CA ALA A 1 64.03 54.54 30.99
C ALA A 1 64.52 53.58 29.92
N ALA A 2 65.82 53.65 29.57
CA ALA A 2 66.62 52.76 28.72
C ALA A 2 66.13 52.53 27.26
N ILE A 3 66.75 53.09 26.22
CA ILE A 3 68.11 52.87 25.65
C ILE A 3 68.27 51.51 24.93
N LEU A 4 68.73 51.62 23.67
CA LEU A 4 69.53 50.72 22.83
C LEU A 4 68.84 49.85 21.74
N ILE A 5 68.78 50.42 20.54
CA ILE A 5 69.43 49.95 19.29
C ILE A 5 69.74 48.45 19.22
N ILE A 6 69.05 47.74 18.31
CA ILE A 6 69.73 46.94 17.28
C ILE A 6 69.11 47.31 15.92
N LEU A 7 69.85 48.15 15.20
CA LEU A 7 69.82 48.23 13.74
C LEU A 7 70.32 46.88 13.21
N THR A 8 69.43 46.06 12.68
CA THR A 8 69.76 45.16 11.57
C THR A 8 69.13 45.73 10.32
N SER A 9 69.99 46.10 9.40
CA SER A 9 69.73 46.65 8.08
C SER A 9 68.72 45.79 7.31
N ILE A 10 67.56 46.35 6.97
CA ILE A 10 66.88 46.03 5.72
C ILE A 10 66.91 47.31 4.90
N LEU A 11 67.96 47.47 4.11
CA LEU A 11 67.92 48.34 2.93
C LEU A 11 66.89 47.71 1.98
N ILE A 12 65.63 48.14 2.06
CA ILE A 12 64.64 47.85 1.02
C ILE A 12 65.08 48.65 -0.20
N ASN A 13 65.58 47.94 -1.20
CA ASN A 13 66.02 48.53 -2.45
C ASN A 13 64.76 48.95 -3.25
N PRO A 14 64.47 50.24 -3.46
CA PRO A 14 63.23 50.68 -4.12
C PRO A 14 63.08 50.14 -5.55
N THR A 15 64.18 49.72 -6.19
CA THR A 15 64.12 49.05 -7.49
C THR A 15 63.66 47.60 -7.40
N LEU A 16 63.94 46.88 -6.29
CA LEU A 16 63.46 45.51 -6.06
C LEU A 16 61.95 45.51 -5.76
N ASP A 17 61.48 46.48 -4.97
CA ASP A 17 60.07 46.66 -4.61
C ASP A 17 59.22 47.05 -5.85
N TYR A 18 59.74 47.94 -6.70
CA TYR A 18 59.09 48.28 -7.99
C TYR A 18 59.02 47.10 -8.96
N LEU A 19 60.08 46.28 -9.05
CA LEU A 19 60.09 45.09 -9.92
C LEU A 19 59.16 43.99 -9.39
N HIS A 20 59.06 43.85 -8.07
CA HIS A 20 58.12 42.93 -7.42
C HIS A 20 56.67 43.35 -7.69
N GLN A 21 56.33 44.62 -7.46
CA GLN A 21 55.00 45.14 -7.74
C GLN A 21 54.63 45.02 -9.23
N ARG A 22 55.55 45.34 -10.15
CA ARG A 22 55.31 45.18 -11.60
C ARG A 22 55.04 43.71 -12.00
N LYS A 23 55.62 42.75 -11.27
CA LYS A 23 55.36 41.32 -11.49
C LYS A 23 53.95 40.95 -11.02
N ILE A 24 53.52 41.45 -9.86
CA ILE A 24 52.16 41.28 -9.32
C ILE A 24 51.12 41.92 -10.26
N ASP A 25 51.34 43.18 -10.68
CA ASP A 25 50.45 43.89 -11.61
C ASP A 25 50.34 43.17 -12.97
N GLY A 26 51.46 42.60 -13.46
CA GLY A 26 51.50 41.80 -14.69
C GLY A 26 50.67 40.53 -14.56
N LEU A 27 50.80 39.82 -13.44
CA LEU A 27 50.02 38.61 -13.14
C LEU A 27 48.51 38.93 -13.07
N VAL A 28 48.13 40.03 -12.40
CA VAL A 28 46.73 40.50 -12.32
C VAL A 28 46.17 40.84 -13.71
N ALA A 29 46.96 41.53 -14.56
CA ALA A 29 46.53 41.87 -15.92
C ALA A 29 46.34 40.62 -16.80
N GLU A 30 47.24 39.64 -16.69
CA GLU A 30 47.15 38.37 -17.41
C GLU A 30 45.92 37.55 -16.99
N ILE A 31 45.55 37.56 -15.71
CA ILE A 31 44.34 36.89 -15.21
C ILE A 31 43.08 37.62 -15.68
N ASN A 32 43.05 38.95 -15.58
CA ASN A 32 41.87 39.75 -15.95
C ASN A 32 41.57 39.75 -17.46
N GLN A 33 42.59 39.54 -18.31
CA GLN A 33 42.47 39.50 -19.77
C GLN A 33 42.56 38.08 -20.34
N GLY A 34 42.91 37.11 -19.51
CA GLY A 34 43.13 35.72 -19.90
C GLY A 34 41.85 34.96 -20.21
N ASN A 35 41.97 33.93 -21.05
CA ASN A 35 40.90 32.94 -21.23
C ASN A 35 40.94 31.90 -20.10
N GLN A 36 39.98 30.96 -20.06
CA GLN A 36 39.92 29.94 -19.01
C GLN A 36 41.24 29.15 -18.85
N GLN A 37 41.95 28.85 -19.94
CA GLN A 37 43.23 28.12 -19.89
C GLN A 37 44.35 28.98 -19.29
N THR A 38 44.39 30.27 -19.62
CA THR A 38 45.33 31.23 -19.02
C THR A 38 45.07 31.38 -17.53
N ILE A 39 43.80 31.49 -17.11
CA ILE A 39 43.46 31.62 -15.69
C ILE A 39 43.87 30.35 -14.92
N ASP A 40 43.59 29.14 -15.44
CA ASP A 40 43.97 27.86 -14.81
C ASP A 40 45.49 27.80 -14.55
N GLN A 41 46.31 28.14 -15.55
CA GLN A 41 47.77 28.16 -15.44
C GLN A 41 48.27 29.19 -14.42
N LYS A 42 47.59 30.33 -14.30
CA LYS A 42 48.00 31.44 -13.43
C LYS A 42 47.56 31.25 -11.98
N LEU A 43 46.53 30.46 -11.72
CA LEU A 43 46.13 30.08 -10.36
C LEU A 43 47.22 29.27 -9.65
N ASP A 44 47.91 28.37 -10.36
CA ASP A 44 49.06 27.64 -9.81
C ASP A 44 50.24 28.58 -9.49
N GLU A 45 50.48 29.58 -10.34
CA GLU A 45 51.53 30.59 -10.13
C GLU A 45 51.24 31.44 -8.89
N ILE A 46 49.97 31.80 -8.64
CA ILE A 46 49.56 32.51 -7.43
C ILE A 46 49.90 31.68 -6.18
N LEU A 47 49.57 30.38 -6.15
CA LEU A 47 49.80 29.52 -4.98
C LEU A 47 51.29 29.39 -4.59
N MET A 48 52.22 29.73 -5.49
CA MET A 48 53.66 29.74 -5.24
C MET A 48 54.17 31.06 -4.63
N LEU A 49 53.34 32.12 -4.57
CA LEU A 49 53.71 33.42 -4.01
C LEU A 49 53.67 33.41 -2.47
N GLU A 50 54.22 34.45 -1.83
CA GLU A 50 54.02 34.67 -0.39
C GLU A 50 52.54 34.99 -0.08
N LYS A 51 52.06 34.65 1.12
CA LYS A 51 50.64 34.79 1.49
C LYS A 51 50.08 36.19 1.29
N THR A 52 50.89 37.22 1.51
CA THR A 52 50.49 38.62 1.31
C THR A 52 50.25 38.90 -0.17
N ASP A 53 51.14 38.45 -1.05
CA ASP A 53 51.01 38.61 -2.50
C ASP A 53 49.85 37.79 -3.07
N GLN A 54 49.63 36.57 -2.54
CA GLN A 54 48.47 35.75 -2.89
C GLN A 54 47.16 36.51 -2.64
N THR A 55 47.07 37.15 -1.47
CA THR A 55 45.88 37.91 -1.08
C THR A 55 45.70 39.13 -2.00
N THR A 56 46.77 39.87 -2.28
CA THR A 56 46.75 41.02 -3.19
C THR A 56 46.28 40.63 -4.60
N VAL A 57 46.85 39.59 -5.20
CA VAL A 57 46.46 39.14 -6.54
C VAL A 57 45.02 38.64 -6.56
N ALA A 58 44.60 37.86 -5.55
CA ALA A 58 43.24 37.35 -5.45
C ALA A 58 42.19 38.48 -5.31
N ASP A 59 42.51 39.54 -4.57
CA ASP A 59 41.62 40.70 -4.42
C ASP A 59 41.59 41.58 -5.69
N GLU A 60 42.74 41.83 -6.32
CA GLU A 60 42.82 42.68 -7.53
C GLU A 60 42.27 42.00 -8.79
N ALA A 61 42.39 40.68 -8.91
CA ALA A 61 41.83 39.88 -10.00
C ALA A 61 40.50 39.19 -9.64
N LYS A 62 39.85 39.62 -8.55
CA LYS A 62 38.71 38.94 -7.93
C LYS A 62 37.60 38.55 -8.90
N ASN A 63 37.17 39.47 -9.75
CA ASN A 63 36.06 39.22 -10.67
C ASN A 63 36.39 38.12 -11.69
N ALA A 64 37.59 38.14 -12.27
CA ALA A 64 38.02 37.15 -13.25
C ALA A 64 38.13 35.75 -12.62
N ILE A 65 38.75 35.65 -11.44
CA ILE A 65 38.92 34.40 -10.70
C ILE A 65 37.56 33.86 -10.21
N GLN A 66 36.68 34.70 -9.67
CA GLN A 66 35.37 34.27 -9.19
C GLN A 66 34.44 33.84 -10.33
N ASN A 67 34.45 34.53 -11.47
CA ASN A 67 33.69 34.12 -12.65
C ASN A 67 34.21 32.78 -13.18
N TYR A 68 35.52 32.63 -13.30
CA TYR A 68 36.16 31.40 -13.72
C TYR A 68 35.73 30.18 -12.87
N PHE A 69 35.79 30.32 -11.54
CA PHE A 69 35.35 29.26 -10.64
C PHE A 69 33.83 29.03 -10.69
N SER A 70 33.03 30.09 -10.83
CA SER A 70 31.58 29.97 -10.95
C SER A 70 31.19 29.19 -12.21
N ASP A 71 31.83 29.48 -13.35
CA ASP A 71 31.59 28.79 -14.61
C ASP A 71 31.98 27.31 -14.52
N LYS A 72 33.15 27.00 -13.93
CA LYS A 72 33.59 25.61 -13.67
C LYS A 72 32.57 24.87 -12.80
N VAL A 73 32.16 25.47 -11.67
CA VAL A 73 31.18 24.86 -10.75
C VAL A 73 29.84 24.65 -11.46
N ALA A 74 29.32 25.67 -12.14
CA ALA A 74 28.03 25.59 -12.84
C ALA A 74 28.02 24.46 -13.90
N PHE A 75 29.10 24.33 -14.67
CA PHE A 75 29.24 23.26 -15.67
C PHE A 75 29.23 21.86 -15.05
N LEU A 76 29.88 21.69 -13.90
CA LEU A 76 30.04 20.40 -13.22
C LEU A 76 28.78 19.95 -12.46
N ILE A 77 27.82 20.84 -12.21
CA ILE A 77 26.59 20.53 -11.44
C ILE A 77 25.31 20.65 -12.26
N ASP A 78 25.39 20.99 -13.55
CA ASP A 78 24.21 21.14 -14.41
C ASP A 78 23.56 19.77 -14.67
N ALA A 79 22.32 19.61 -14.21
CA ALA A 79 21.54 18.39 -14.40
C ALA A 79 21.22 18.09 -15.87
N ASN A 80 21.31 19.08 -16.76
CA ASN A 80 21.10 18.89 -18.20
C ASN A 80 22.37 18.46 -18.93
N ASN A 81 23.52 18.49 -18.26
CA ASN A 81 24.78 18.03 -18.80
C ASN A 81 24.90 16.52 -18.53
N GLU A 82 25.11 15.70 -19.56
CA GLU A 82 25.32 14.25 -19.41
C GLU A 82 26.59 13.90 -18.59
N SER A 83 27.43 14.89 -18.30
CA SER A 83 28.75 14.76 -17.69
C SER A 83 28.94 15.51 -16.36
N TYR A 84 27.86 15.83 -15.62
CA TYR A 84 28.02 16.41 -14.28
C TYR A 84 28.93 15.55 -13.38
N ASP A 85 29.76 16.18 -12.55
CA ASP A 85 30.79 15.54 -11.73
C ASP A 85 30.94 16.29 -10.40
N PHE A 86 30.17 15.83 -9.40
CA PHE A 86 30.18 16.38 -8.05
C PHE A 86 31.50 16.16 -7.30
N PRO A 87 32.17 14.99 -7.39
CA PRO A 87 33.52 14.83 -6.87
C PRO A 87 34.50 15.91 -7.38
N THR A 88 34.48 16.21 -8.67
CA THR A 88 35.31 17.28 -9.24
C THR A 88 34.83 18.67 -8.81
N ALA A 89 33.51 18.91 -8.76
CA ALA A 89 32.97 20.19 -8.25
C ALA A 89 33.43 20.46 -6.81
N ASN A 90 33.45 19.44 -5.93
CA ASN A 90 33.94 19.57 -4.56
C ASN A 90 35.43 19.91 -4.51
N LYS A 91 36.26 19.35 -5.41
CA LYS A 91 37.68 19.77 -5.53
C LYS A 91 37.79 21.23 -5.93
N ILE A 92 36.94 21.71 -6.83
CA ILE A 92 36.88 23.14 -7.18
C ILE A 92 36.47 24.00 -5.97
N ILE A 93 35.54 23.53 -5.13
CA ILE A 93 35.19 24.22 -3.87
C ILE A 93 36.42 24.31 -2.93
N GLU A 94 37.18 23.22 -2.79
CA GLU A 94 38.43 23.24 -2.01
C GLU A 94 39.47 24.21 -2.59
N GLU A 95 39.59 24.28 -3.92
CA GLU A 95 40.44 25.24 -4.61
C GLU A 95 40.02 26.68 -4.36
N ILE A 96 38.72 27.00 -4.46
CA ILE A 96 38.19 28.33 -4.10
C ILE A 96 38.59 28.69 -2.67
N GLY A 97 38.55 27.73 -1.74
CA GLY A 97 38.93 27.92 -0.34
C GLY A 97 40.40 28.31 -0.13
N LYS A 98 41.30 27.97 -1.08
CA LYS A 98 42.71 28.39 -1.03
C LYS A 98 42.87 29.89 -1.32
N PHE A 99 42.02 30.45 -2.18
CA PHE A 99 42.08 31.86 -2.58
C PHE A 99 41.15 32.77 -1.77
N TYR A 100 39.98 32.25 -1.37
CA TYR A 100 38.95 33.03 -0.66
C TYR A 100 38.44 32.30 0.60
N PRO A 101 39.31 32.05 1.59
CA PRO A 101 38.91 31.40 2.84
C PRO A 101 37.85 32.23 3.56
N GLU A 102 36.84 31.57 4.13
CA GLU A 102 35.74 32.19 4.89
C GLU A 102 34.93 33.26 4.11
N SER A 103 35.02 33.26 2.77
CA SER A 103 34.30 34.24 1.95
C SER A 103 32.83 33.86 1.71
N GLN A 104 31.98 34.89 1.55
CA GLN A 104 30.59 34.67 1.10
C GLN A 104 30.53 33.99 -0.29
N PHE A 105 31.56 34.20 -1.12
CA PHE A 105 31.65 33.53 -2.42
C PHE A 105 31.80 32.02 -2.26
N LEU A 106 32.75 31.57 -1.43
CA LEU A 106 32.96 30.16 -1.10
C LEU A 106 31.68 29.54 -0.51
N GLN A 107 31.03 30.21 0.43
CA GLN A 107 29.78 29.74 1.04
C GLN A 107 28.64 29.58 0.02
N ARG A 108 28.50 30.52 -0.92
CA ARG A 108 27.50 30.45 -1.98
C ARG A 108 27.77 29.30 -2.94
N GLN A 109 29.01 29.13 -3.40
CA GLN A 109 29.39 28.03 -4.30
C GLN A 109 29.22 26.67 -3.60
N THR A 110 29.61 26.56 -2.32
CA THR A 110 29.41 25.33 -1.52
C THR A 110 27.93 24.98 -1.38
N THR A 111 27.09 25.98 -1.07
CA THR A 111 25.63 25.81 -0.98
C THR A 111 25.03 25.40 -2.32
N LEU A 112 25.49 26.01 -3.41
CA LEU A 112 25.04 25.70 -4.76
C LEU A 112 25.34 24.23 -5.13
N VAL A 113 26.58 23.77 -4.95
CA VAL A 113 26.98 22.37 -5.19
C VAL A 113 26.15 21.41 -4.34
N THR A 114 26.01 21.70 -3.04
CA THR A 114 25.28 20.84 -2.10
C THR A 114 23.79 20.74 -2.46
N THR A 115 23.16 21.86 -2.82
CA THR A 115 21.73 21.92 -3.16
C THR A 115 21.45 21.22 -4.50
N SER A 116 22.29 21.44 -5.51
CA SER A 116 22.19 20.73 -6.79
C SER A 116 22.38 19.23 -6.63
N LYS A 117 23.33 18.79 -5.79
CA LYS A 117 23.55 17.36 -5.48
C LYS A 117 22.28 16.72 -4.92
N LYS A 118 21.70 17.32 -3.88
CA LYS A 118 20.48 16.84 -3.23
C LYS A 118 19.30 16.77 -4.20
N LYS A 119 19.15 17.78 -5.05
CA LYS A 119 18.08 17.81 -6.06
C LYS A 119 18.20 16.66 -7.05
N ILE A 120 19.38 16.46 -7.65
CA ILE A 120 19.61 15.38 -8.62
C ILE A 120 19.41 14.01 -7.97
N ILE A 121 19.93 13.80 -6.75
CA ILE A 121 19.70 12.55 -5.99
C ILE A 121 18.21 12.33 -5.72
N SER A 122 17.46 13.37 -5.34
CA SER A 122 16.01 13.28 -5.16
C SER A 122 15.28 12.91 -6.45
N ASP A 123 15.65 13.51 -7.59
CA ASP A 123 15.02 13.22 -8.88
C ASP A 123 15.32 11.78 -9.34
N LEU A 124 16.57 11.32 -9.15
CA LEU A 124 16.97 9.93 -9.36
C LEU A 124 16.21 8.99 -8.41
N ASN A 125 16.04 9.36 -7.13
CA ASN A 125 15.28 8.55 -6.19
C ASN A 125 13.79 8.44 -6.58
N ALA A 126 13.19 9.52 -7.08
CA ALA A 126 11.81 9.48 -7.57
C ALA A 126 11.66 8.51 -8.76
N GLN A 127 12.62 8.52 -9.70
CA GLN A 127 12.68 7.56 -10.81
C GLN A 127 12.87 6.13 -10.31
N TYR A 128 13.77 5.94 -9.34
CA TYR A 128 14.05 4.65 -8.72
C TYR A 128 12.82 4.06 -8.03
N VAL A 129 12.13 4.86 -7.20
CA VAL A 129 10.87 4.45 -6.53
C VAL A 129 9.76 4.17 -7.54
N SER A 130 9.74 4.87 -8.69
CA SER A 130 8.80 4.59 -9.77
C SER A 130 9.13 3.26 -10.46
N ALA A 131 10.41 3.02 -10.77
CA ALA A 131 10.89 1.79 -11.39
C ALA A 131 10.58 0.55 -10.51
N LEU A 132 10.72 0.66 -9.19
CA LEU A 132 10.36 -0.40 -8.25
C LEU A 132 8.87 -0.78 -8.26
N LYS A 133 7.98 0.09 -8.74
CA LYS A 133 6.53 -0.16 -8.79
C LYS A 133 6.08 -0.82 -10.09
N ASP A 134 6.89 -0.77 -11.14
CA ASP A 134 6.58 -1.34 -12.44
C ASP A 134 7.50 -2.53 -12.73
N PRO A 135 6.95 -3.76 -12.80
CA PRO A 135 7.69 -4.95 -13.18
C PRO A 135 8.56 -4.83 -14.44
N GLN A 136 8.16 -3.99 -15.41
CA GLN A 136 8.90 -3.80 -16.66
C GLN A 136 10.12 -2.88 -16.50
N LEU A 137 10.12 -2.02 -15.48
CA LEU A 137 11.15 -1.01 -15.26
C LEU A 137 12.15 -1.40 -14.17
N ILE A 138 12.01 -2.58 -13.55
CA ILE A 138 12.93 -3.01 -12.47
C ILE A 138 14.40 -3.02 -12.92
N ASN A 139 14.68 -3.29 -14.20
CA ASN A 139 16.05 -3.20 -14.73
C ASN A 139 16.62 -1.78 -14.72
N ASP A 140 15.78 -0.75 -14.83
CA ASP A 140 16.21 0.65 -14.84
C ASP A 140 16.80 1.06 -13.49
N THR A 141 16.43 0.38 -12.40
CA THR A 141 16.99 0.61 -11.06
C THR A 141 18.52 0.52 -11.04
N LYS A 142 19.13 -0.34 -11.87
CA LYS A 142 20.59 -0.48 -11.97
C LYS A 142 21.26 0.79 -12.47
N GLY A 143 20.80 1.30 -13.62
CA GLY A 143 21.35 2.51 -14.23
C GLY A 143 21.14 3.74 -13.34
N ILE A 144 20.06 3.77 -12.56
CA ILE A 144 19.79 4.83 -11.59
C ILE A 144 20.75 4.75 -10.40
N LEU A 145 20.93 3.56 -9.80
CA LEU A 145 21.87 3.36 -8.70
C LEU A 145 23.34 3.60 -9.12
N GLU A 146 23.71 3.25 -10.36
CA GLU A 146 25.04 3.57 -10.92
C GLU A 146 25.26 5.09 -11.08
N GLN A 147 24.21 5.86 -11.36
CA GLN A 147 24.30 7.32 -11.37
C GLN A 147 24.45 7.87 -9.95
N ILE A 148 23.65 7.36 -9.00
CA ILE A 148 23.76 7.75 -7.58
C ILE A 148 25.17 7.42 -7.05
N ALA A 149 25.72 6.24 -7.34
CA ALA A 149 27.06 5.85 -6.91
C ALA A 149 28.17 6.76 -7.46
N ARG A 150 28.02 7.29 -8.68
CA ARG A 150 28.96 8.28 -9.25
C ARG A 150 28.91 9.62 -8.54
N ILE A 151 27.73 10.02 -8.06
CA ILE A 151 27.52 11.29 -7.34
C ILE A 151 27.97 11.16 -5.88
N GLU A 152 27.59 10.06 -5.23
CA GLU A 152 27.80 9.78 -3.81
C GLU A 152 27.98 8.26 -3.59
N PRO A 153 29.24 7.78 -3.59
CA PRO A 153 29.54 6.35 -3.48
C PRO A 153 29.08 5.65 -2.19
N ASP A 154 28.88 6.43 -1.12
CA ASP A 154 28.43 5.93 0.19
C ASP A 154 26.92 6.16 0.43
N HIS A 155 26.16 6.42 -0.63
CA HIS A 155 24.74 6.76 -0.51
C HIS A 155 23.90 5.57 0.00
N PRO A 156 23.00 5.75 0.99
CA PRO A 156 22.23 4.64 1.59
C PRO A 156 21.38 3.81 0.62
N LEU A 157 20.93 4.40 -0.50
CA LEU A 157 20.16 3.67 -1.52
C LEU A 157 20.97 2.56 -2.23
N LEU A 158 22.30 2.59 -2.18
CA LEU A 158 23.13 1.55 -2.78
C LEU A 158 23.04 0.21 -2.04
N GLU A 159 22.63 0.26 -0.77
CA GLU A 159 22.40 -0.92 0.09
C GLU A 159 20.90 -1.24 0.24
N ASP A 160 20.03 -0.65 -0.60
CA ASP A 160 18.60 -0.86 -0.51
C ASP A 160 18.20 -2.29 -0.93
N PRO A 161 17.51 -3.08 -0.08
CA PRO A 161 17.16 -4.47 -0.39
C PRO A 161 15.98 -4.61 -1.38
N ARG A 162 15.26 -3.52 -1.69
CA ARG A 162 14.03 -3.58 -2.52
C ARG A 162 14.27 -4.10 -3.94
N PRO A 163 15.31 -3.71 -4.70
CA PRO A 163 15.54 -4.22 -6.05
C PRO A 163 15.75 -5.73 -6.05
N ALA A 164 16.61 -6.25 -5.17
CA ALA A 164 16.87 -7.68 -5.04
C ALA A 164 15.58 -8.46 -4.74
N ASN A 165 14.75 -7.95 -3.81
CA ASN A 165 13.45 -8.56 -3.52
C ASN A 165 12.47 -8.48 -4.70
N ALA A 166 12.47 -7.37 -5.45
CA ALA A 166 11.62 -7.22 -6.63
C ALA A 166 12.01 -8.20 -7.75
N TYR A 167 13.30 -8.38 -8.03
CA TYR A 167 13.80 -9.43 -8.93
C TYR A 167 13.40 -10.82 -8.46
N ARG A 168 13.51 -11.11 -7.16
CA ARG A 168 13.12 -12.40 -6.57
C ARG A 168 11.63 -12.69 -6.80
N ILE A 169 10.76 -11.72 -6.50
CA ILE A 169 9.30 -11.87 -6.66
C ILE A 169 8.94 -12.12 -8.13
N LEU A 170 9.50 -11.33 -9.05
CA LEU A 170 9.28 -11.57 -10.48
C LEU A 170 9.82 -12.91 -10.95
N ALA A 171 11.00 -13.31 -10.48
CA ALA A 171 11.56 -14.61 -10.81
C ALA A 171 10.68 -15.75 -10.30
N ILE A 172 10.08 -15.63 -9.11
CA ILE A 172 9.09 -16.59 -8.59
C ILE A 172 7.85 -16.60 -9.49
N GLU A 173 7.32 -15.46 -9.90
CA GLU A 173 6.16 -15.39 -10.80
C GLU A 173 6.45 -16.09 -12.14
N ARG A 174 7.62 -15.82 -12.75
CA ARG A 174 8.06 -16.47 -13.98
C ARG A 174 8.28 -17.97 -13.79
N PHE A 175 8.85 -18.37 -12.65
CA PHE A 175 9.04 -19.76 -12.27
C PHE A 175 7.69 -20.49 -12.12
N GLU A 176 6.72 -19.91 -11.41
CA GLU A 176 5.36 -20.47 -11.26
C GLU A 176 4.61 -20.54 -12.61
N ALA A 177 4.96 -19.67 -13.57
CA ALA A 177 4.46 -19.71 -14.95
C ALA A 177 5.22 -20.69 -15.86
N ASN A 178 6.13 -21.51 -15.33
CA ASN A 178 7.03 -22.43 -16.06
C ASN A 178 7.96 -21.73 -17.08
N GLN A 179 8.24 -20.44 -16.89
CA GLN A 179 9.14 -19.66 -17.74
C GLN A 179 10.55 -19.64 -17.11
N PHE A 180 11.21 -20.80 -17.06
CA PHE A 180 12.46 -20.98 -16.30
C PHE A 180 13.63 -20.12 -16.81
N ALA A 181 13.76 -19.95 -18.12
CA ALA A 181 14.84 -19.13 -18.70
C ALA A 181 14.75 -17.66 -18.28
N THR A 182 13.56 -17.07 -18.38
CA THR A 182 13.32 -15.68 -17.93
C THR A 182 13.38 -15.55 -16.42
N ALA A 183 12.92 -16.56 -15.66
CA ALA A 183 13.12 -16.59 -14.21
C ALA A 183 14.62 -16.55 -13.84
N LEU A 184 15.45 -17.32 -14.54
CA LEU A 184 16.89 -17.36 -14.31
C LEU A 184 17.57 -16.04 -14.69
N GLU A 185 17.17 -15.41 -15.79
CA GLU A 185 17.66 -14.07 -16.17
C GLU A 185 17.34 -13.00 -15.12
N LEU A 186 16.16 -13.05 -14.53
CA LEU A 186 15.77 -12.16 -13.43
C LEU A 186 16.60 -12.40 -12.18
N VAL A 187 16.86 -13.65 -11.81
CA VAL A 187 17.72 -13.98 -10.66
C VAL A 187 19.15 -13.52 -10.89
N LYS A 188 19.74 -13.79 -12.06
CA LYS A 188 21.07 -13.28 -12.44
C LYS A 188 21.11 -11.76 -12.40
N SER A 189 20.04 -11.12 -12.84
CA SER A 189 19.91 -9.67 -12.79
C SER A 189 19.89 -9.15 -11.35
N GLY A 190 19.19 -9.82 -10.44
CA GLY A 190 19.20 -9.49 -9.02
C GLY A 190 20.57 -9.71 -8.36
N LEU A 191 21.23 -10.84 -8.64
CA LEU A 191 22.57 -11.16 -8.10
C LEU A 191 23.66 -10.20 -8.59
N ALA A 192 23.50 -9.63 -9.79
CA ALA A 192 24.43 -8.59 -10.26
C ALA A 192 24.37 -7.33 -9.38
N SER A 193 23.20 -7.02 -8.81
CA SER A 193 22.97 -5.88 -7.92
C SER A 193 23.20 -6.21 -6.44
N ALA A 194 23.00 -7.46 -6.04
CA ALA A 194 23.18 -7.94 -4.67
C ALA A 194 23.90 -9.30 -4.68
N LYS A 195 25.23 -9.26 -4.82
CA LYS A 195 26.07 -10.46 -5.06
C LYS A 195 25.99 -11.50 -3.94
N ASP A 196 25.81 -11.04 -2.71
CA ASP A 196 25.77 -11.88 -1.52
C ASP A 196 24.33 -12.22 -1.07
N ASP A 197 23.30 -11.94 -1.89
CA ASP A 197 21.92 -12.30 -1.56
C ASP A 197 21.70 -13.81 -1.68
N VAL A 198 21.84 -14.50 -0.55
CA VAL A 198 21.67 -15.95 -0.42
C VAL A 198 20.29 -16.41 -0.91
N ARG A 199 19.24 -15.59 -0.79
CA ARG A 199 17.88 -15.96 -1.19
C ARG A 199 17.77 -16.06 -2.70
N LEU A 200 18.42 -15.15 -3.44
CA LEU A 200 18.50 -15.22 -4.90
C LEU A 200 19.34 -16.41 -5.34
N THR A 201 20.45 -16.72 -4.64
CA THR A 201 21.24 -17.93 -4.91
C THR A 201 20.43 -19.22 -4.69
N ASP A 202 19.62 -19.29 -3.64
CA ASP A 202 18.74 -20.43 -3.38
C ASP A 202 17.67 -20.57 -4.48
N LEU A 203 17.10 -19.44 -4.92
CA LEU A 203 16.14 -19.40 -6.02
C LEU A 203 16.78 -19.87 -7.34
N GLU A 204 18.03 -19.47 -7.62
CA GLU A 204 18.79 -19.88 -8.80
C GLU A 204 18.91 -21.41 -8.86
N LYS A 205 19.36 -22.03 -7.76
CA LYS A 205 19.48 -23.50 -7.65
C LYS A 205 18.14 -24.18 -7.88
N LYS A 206 17.05 -23.62 -7.32
CA LYS A 206 15.69 -24.15 -7.50
C LYS A 206 15.21 -24.07 -8.95
N ILE A 207 15.45 -22.94 -9.64
CA ILE A 207 15.09 -22.74 -11.05
C ILE A 207 15.88 -23.71 -11.93
N LEU A 208 17.20 -23.82 -11.74
CA LEU A 208 18.04 -24.73 -12.52
C LEU A 208 17.60 -26.19 -12.38
N ARG A 209 17.23 -26.61 -11.16
CA ARG A 209 16.68 -27.95 -10.91
C ARG A 209 15.35 -28.16 -11.66
N ALA A 210 14.41 -27.23 -11.55
CA ALA A 210 13.11 -27.35 -12.23
C ALA A 210 13.24 -27.34 -13.75
N GLN A 211 14.15 -26.51 -14.29
CA GLN A 211 14.49 -26.51 -15.70
C GLN A 211 15.00 -27.88 -16.15
N ARG A 212 15.93 -28.48 -15.40
CA ARG A 212 16.45 -29.82 -15.71
C ARG A 212 15.36 -30.89 -15.64
N VAL A 213 14.45 -30.81 -14.66
CA VAL A 213 13.28 -31.70 -14.57
C VAL A 213 12.39 -31.57 -15.82
N ALA A 214 12.07 -30.34 -16.22
CA ALA A 214 11.23 -30.08 -17.40
C ALA A 214 11.86 -30.58 -18.71
N GLU A 215 13.18 -30.45 -18.86
CA GLU A 215 13.95 -31.03 -19.98
C GLU A 215 13.79 -32.56 -20.03
N LEU A 216 14.07 -33.24 -18.90
CA LEU A 216 13.95 -34.69 -18.79
C LEU A 216 12.51 -35.17 -19.04
N GLU A 217 11.51 -34.44 -18.55
CA GLU A 217 10.10 -34.75 -18.79
C GLU A 217 9.70 -34.58 -20.25
N SER A 218 10.21 -33.56 -20.92
CA SER A 218 10.00 -33.34 -22.35
C SER A 218 10.59 -34.49 -23.17
N ASP A 219 11.85 -34.84 -22.92
CA ASP A 219 12.56 -35.93 -23.60
C ASP A 219 11.83 -37.27 -23.44
N LEU A 220 11.43 -37.60 -22.20
CA LEU A 220 10.70 -38.84 -21.91
C LEU A 220 9.29 -38.84 -22.49
N ASN A 221 8.58 -37.70 -22.55
CA ASN A 221 7.24 -37.63 -23.13
C ASN A 221 7.23 -37.94 -24.64
N ILE A 222 8.27 -37.56 -25.37
CA ILE A 222 8.44 -37.88 -26.80
C ILE A 222 8.44 -39.39 -27.03
N ILE A 223 9.17 -40.12 -26.19
CA ILE A 223 9.36 -41.57 -26.34
C ILE A 223 8.41 -42.41 -25.48
N LYS A 224 7.60 -41.80 -24.61
CA LYS A 224 6.68 -42.47 -23.66
C LYS A 224 5.74 -43.50 -24.29
N LYS A 225 5.35 -43.31 -25.55
CA LYS A 225 4.49 -44.25 -26.30
C LYS A 225 5.25 -45.50 -26.75
N GLN A 226 6.56 -45.40 -26.94
CA GLN A 226 7.44 -46.49 -27.37
C GLN A 226 7.83 -47.40 -26.18
N LEU A 227 7.77 -46.87 -24.95
CA LEU A 227 8.01 -47.60 -23.71
C LEU A 227 6.88 -48.62 -23.43
N SER A 228 7.07 -49.84 -23.92
CA SER A 228 6.06 -50.91 -23.94
C SER A 228 6.59 -52.29 -23.49
N SER A 229 7.90 -52.43 -23.26
CA SER A 229 8.56 -53.65 -22.80
C SER A 229 9.64 -53.35 -21.75
N LEU A 230 9.99 -54.32 -20.91
CA LEU A 230 11.06 -54.12 -19.90
C LEU A 230 12.38 -53.65 -20.51
N ILE A 231 12.72 -54.12 -21.71
CA ILE A 231 13.94 -53.71 -22.43
C ILE A 231 13.84 -52.23 -22.82
N SER A 232 12.71 -51.79 -23.39
CA SER A 232 12.54 -50.36 -23.75
C SER A 232 12.63 -49.43 -22.54
N PHE A 233 12.18 -49.85 -21.35
CA PHE A 233 12.39 -49.10 -20.11
C PHE A 233 13.85 -49.15 -19.65
N LYS A 234 14.53 -50.30 -19.79
CA LYS A 234 15.94 -50.45 -19.44
C LYS A 234 16.85 -49.55 -20.27
N ASP A 235 16.56 -49.43 -21.56
CA ASP A 235 17.32 -48.56 -22.47
C ASP A 235 17.23 -47.09 -22.06
N GLN A 236 16.16 -46.69 -21.36
CA GLN A 236 15.95 -45.33 -20.83
C GLN A 236 16.21 -45.20 -19.33
N GLN A 237 16.83 -46.21 -18.69
CA GLN A 237 17.00 -46.25 -17.24
C GLN A 237 17.72 -45.02 -16.69
N THR A 238 18.78 -44.54 -17.35
CA THR A 238 19.56 -43.41 -16.87
C THR A 238 18.69 -42.15 -16.76
N VAL A 239 17.93 -41.83 -17.81
CA VAL A 239 17.06 -40.65 -17.87
C VAL A 239 15.91 -40.76 -16.87
N ILE A 240 15.27 -41.94 -16.79
CA ILE A 240 14.21 -42.22 -15.81
C ILE A 240 14.72 -42.09 -14.38
N SER A 241 15.93 -42.60 -14.10
CA SER A 241 16.53 -42.54 -12.76
C SER A 241 16.95 -41.12 -12.40
N GLU A 242 17.49 -40.36 -13.36
CA GLU A 242 17.82 -38.94 -13.14
C GLU A 242 16.56 -38.13 -12.82
N LEU A 243 15.48 -38.29 -13.60
CA LEU A 243 14.22 -37.62 -13.33
C LEU A 243 13.63 -38.03 -11.97
N ALA A 244 13.62 -39.33 -11.65
CA ALA A 244 13.13 -39.81 -10.36
C ALA A 244 13.96 -39.30 -9.17
N ASN A 245 15.27 -39.08 -9.35
CA ASN A 245 16.14 -38.50 -8.34
C ASN A 245 15.88 -36.98 -8.17
N LEU A 246 15.69 -36.25 -9.26
CA LEU A 246 15.45 -34.81 -9.24
C LEU A 246 14.01 -34.44 -8.84
N SER A 247 13.04 -35.29 -9.17
CA SER A 247 11.62 -35.09 -8.88
C SER A 247 10.91 -36.44 -8.66
N PRO A 248 11.07 -37.06 -7.47
CA PRO A 248 10.47 -38.36 -7.13
C PRO A 248 8.94 -38.38 -7.30
N ASP A 249 8.30 -37.24 -7.11
CA ASP A 249 6.84 -37.08 -7.15
C ASP A 249 6.32 -36.67 -8.54
N SER A 250 7.17 -36.68 -9.58
CA SER A 250 6.77 -36.32 -10.95
C SER A 250 5.59 -37.17 -11.44
N ASP A 251 4.57 -36.51 -11.99
CA ASP A 251 3.41 -37.16 -12.64
C ASP A 251 3.86 -38.09 -13.77
N LEU A 252 4.94 -37.74 -14.47
CA LEU A 252 5.50 -38.57 -15.53
C LEU A 252 6.11 -39.86 -14.97
N ILE A 253 6.88 -39.76 -13.88
CA ILE A 253 7.42 -40.93 -13.17
C ILE A 253 6.29 -41.84 -12.69
N GLN A 254 5.22 -41.29 -12.09
CA GLN A 254 4.05 -42.08 -11.69
C GLN A 254 3.33 -42.73 -12.89
N SER A 255 3.20 -41.99 -14.00
CA SER A 255 2.58 -42.50 -15.22
C SER A 255 3.40 -43.62 -15.88
N LEU A 256 4.72 -43.47 -15.92
CA LEU A 256 5.65 -44.49 -16.41
C LEU A 256 5.68 -45.71 -15.47
N SER A 257 5.68 -45.49 -14.15
CA SER A 257 5.55 -46.55 -13.14
C SER A 257 4.26 -47.36 -13.36
N THR A 258 3.13 -46.70 -13.61
CA THR A 258 1.84 -47.36 -13.89
C THR A 258 1.88 -48.25 -15.14
N LYS A 259 2.67 -47.87 -16.16
CA LYS A 259 2.89 -48.71 -17.36
C LYS A 259 3.89 -49.84 -17.10
N PHE A 260 4.98 -49.55 -16.38
CA PHE A 260 6.06 -50.50 -16.12
C PHE A 260 5.63 -51.62 -15.18
N LYS A 261 4.90 -51.28 -14.11
CA LYS A 261 4.48 -52.20 -13.05
C LYS A 261 3.79 -53.47 -13.56
N PRO A 262 2.75 -53.44 -14.43
CA PRO A 262 2.11 -54.68 -14.91
C PRO A 262 3.03 -55.53 -15.79
N ILE A 263 3.94 -54.92 -16.55
CA ILE A 263 4.91 -55.65 -17.38
C ILE A 263 5.91 -56.37 -16.47
N LEU A 264 6.44 -55.66 -15.47
CA LEU A 264 7.32 -56.23 -14.45
C LEU A 264 6.61 -57.33 -13.65
N GLN A 265 5.37 -57.11 -13.24
CA GLN A 265 4.60 -58.06 -12.44
C GLN A 265 4.41 -59.39 -13.18
N LYS A 266 4.22 -59.37 -14.51
CA LYS A 266 4.10 -60.59 -15.31
C LYS A 266 5.39 -61.43 -15.28
N GLU A 267 6.55 -60.81 -15.39
CA GLU A 267 7.83 -61.50 -15.29
C GLU A 267 8.11 -61.97 -13.85
N LEU A 268 7.80 -61.13 -12.85
CA LEU A 268 7.92 -61.47 -11.43
C LEU A 268 7.06 -62.71 -11.09
N ASP A 269 5.80 -62.73 -11.52
CA ASP A 269 4.88 -63.86 -11.30
C ASP A 269 5.39 -65.15 -11.97
N MET A 270 6.03 -65.04 -13.15
CA MET A 270 6.63 -66.17 -13.85
C MET A 270 7.84 -66.70 -13.07
N VAL A 271 8.73 -65.83 -12.63
CA VAL A 271 9.88 -66.18 -11.79
C VAL A 271 9.41 -66.85 -10.50
N ILE A 272 8.37 -66.33 -9.84
CA ILE A 272 7.82 -66.89 -8.59
C ILE A 272 7.16 -68.26 -8.82
N LYS A 273 6.42 -68.46 -9.91
CA LYS A 273 5.67 -69.72 -10.16
C LYS A 273 6.54 -70.85 -10.70
N THR A 274 7.43 -70.56 -11.64
CA THR A 274 8.13 -71.58 -12.44
C THR A 274 9.65 -71.44 -12.46
N GLY A 275 10.20 -70.31 -11.98
CA GLY A 275 11.64 -70.07 -11.91
C GLY A 275 12.29 -70.58 -10.62
N GLY A 276 13.59 -70.32 -10.50
CA GLY A 276 14.39 -70.56 -9.30
C GLY A 276 15.00 -69.28 -8.71
N ARG A 277 15.81 -69.44 -7.67
CA ARG A 277 16.45 -68.32 -6.96
C ARG A 277 17.36 -67.47 -7.86
N ASN A 278 18.13 -68.11 -8.74
CA ASN A 278 19.03 -67.43 -9.68
C ASN A 278 18.25 -66.55 -10.69
N ASP A 279 17.05 -66.95 -11.08
CA ASP A 279 16.21 -66.16 -12.00
C ASP A 279 15.69 -64.89 -11.32
N ALA A 280 15.34 -64.99 -10.02
CA ALA A 280 14.97 -63.82 -9.22
C ALA A 280 16.13 -62.83 -9.07
N GLU A 281 17.35 -63.33 -8.81
CA GLU A 281 18.55 -62.49 -8.69
C GLU A 281 18.95 -61.86 -10.03
N ALA A 282 18.78 -62.57 -11.15
CA ALA A 282 19.01 -62.01 -12.48
C ALA A 282 18.02 -60.88 -12.81
N LEU A 283 16.73 -61.04 -12.45
CA LEU A 283 15.72 -60.01 -12.64
C LEU A 283 15.97 -58.78 -11.75
N ASP A 284 16.39 -58.99 -10.50
CA ASP A 284 16.77 -57.94 -9.57
C ASP A 284 17.95 -57.11 -10.11
N ASN A 285 19.05 -57.78 -10.46
CA ASN A 285 20.24 -57.13 -11.03
C ASN A 285 19.93 -56.33 -12.30
N LYS A 286 18.98 -56.78 -13.11
CA LYS A 286 18.63 -56.13 -14.37
C LYS A 286 17.74 -54.90 -14.18
N TYR A 287 16.80 -54.92 -13.23
CA TYR A 287 15.74 -53.90 -13.13
C TYR A 287 15.61 -53.19 -11.77
N ASN A 288 16.49 -53.45 -10.80
CA ASN A 288 16.43 -52.81 -9.47
C ASN A 288 16.40 -51.27 -9.52
N GLN A 289 17.23 -50.63 -10.34
CA GLN A 289 17.28 -49.17 -10.44
C GLN A 289 15.97 -48.59 -10.98
N LEU A 290 15.33 -49.27 -11.93
CA LEU A 290 14.01 -48.87 -12.44
C LEU A 290 12.91 -49.09 -11.39
N MET A 291 12.95 -50.20 -10.65
CA MET A 291 12.03 -50.42 -9.53
C MET A 291 12.17 -49.33 -8.46
N ILE A 292 13.40 -48.92 -8.13
CA ILE A 292 13.69 -47.82 -7.21
C ILE A 292 13.17 -46.49 -7.77
N ALA A 293 13.51 -46.16 -9.02
CA ALA A 293 13.08 -44.92 -9.68
C ALA A 293 11.55 -44.81 -9.75
N PHE A 294 10.84 -45.92 -9.89
CA PHE A 294 9.38 -45.99 -9.92
C PHE A 294 8.72 -46.22 -8.55
N GLN A 295 9.50 -46.19 -7.46
CA GLN A 295 9.04 -46.39 -6.08
C GLN A 295 8.33 -47.76 -5.87
N LEU A 296 8.71 -48.78 -6.63
CA LEU A 296 8.16 -50.14 -6.58
C LEU A 296 8.86 -51.00 -5.52
N ASN A 297 9.04 -50.45 -4.32
CA ASN A 297 9.79 -51.07 -3.23
C ASN A 297 9.14 -52.37 -2.74
N ASP A 298 7.81 -52.49 -2.80
CA ASP A 298 7.08 -53.72 -2.49
C ASP A 298 7.44 -54.85 -3.48
N GLN A 299 7.44 -54.56 -4.79
CA GLN A 299 7.82 -55.52 -5.84
C GLN A 299 9.28 -55.93 -5.73
N LEU A 300 10.17 -54.97 -5.46
CA LEU A 300 11.59 -55.23 -5.24
C LEU A 300 11.81 -56.14 -4.03
N THR A 301 11.06 -55.91 -2.95
CA THR A 301 11.12 -56.74 -1.73
C THR A 301 10.58 -58.15 -2.01
N GLU A 302 9.46 -58.27 -2.73
CA GLU A 302 8.90 -59.55 -3.13
C GLU A 302 9.88 -60.36 -3.99
N LEU A 303 10.53 -59.71 -4.95
CA LEU A 303 11.56 -60.29 -5.81
C LEU A 303 12.78 -60.76 -4.99
N LYS A 304 13.31 -59.91 -4.11
CA LYS A 304 14.44 -60.25 -3.23
C LYS A 304 14.12 -61.43 -2.32
N LEU A 305 12.86 -61.64 -1.96
CA LEU A 305 12.41 -62.74 -1.09
C LEU A 305 11.85 -63.95 -1.85
N ALA A 306 11.80 -63.93 -3.18
CA ALA A 306 11.27 -65.02 -3.98
C ALA A 306 12.04 -66.33 -3.72
N HIS A 307 11.28 -67.43 -3.62
CA HIS A 307 11.75 -68.79 -3.34
C HIS A 307 12.41 -69.07 -1.97
N LEU A 308 12.54 -68.06 -1.11
CA LEU A 308 12.99 -68.26 0.27
C LEU A 308 11.83 -68.70 1.19
N LYS A 309 12.08 -69.69 2.07
CA LYS A 309 11.08 -70.24 3.01
C LYS A 309 11.64 -70.38 4.43
N GLY A 310 10.76 -70.39 5.43
CA GLY A 310 11.12 -70.61 6.84
C GLY A 310 12.26 -69.70 7.31
N ASN A 311 13.25 -70.30 7.98
CA ASN A 311 14.39 -69.59 8.56
C ASN A 311 15.22 -68.80 7.53
N GLU A 312 15.32 -69.26 6.28
CA GLU A 312 16.09 -68.55 5.24
C GLU A 312 15.41 -67.22 4.85
N ARG A 313 14.07 -67.23 4.76
CA ARG A 313 13.29 -66.02 4.48
C ARG A 313 13.38 -65.03 5.63
N GLU A 314 13.25 -65.51 6.86
CA GLU A 314 13.33 -64.67 8.06
C GLU A 314 14.74 -64.09 8.26
N GLY A 315 15.78 -64.88 7.96
CA GLY A 315 17.16 -64.42 7.91
C GLY A 315 17.40 -63.34 6.85
N ALA A 316 16.84 -63.50 5.64
CA ALA A 316 16.93 -62.50 4.58
C ALA A 316 16.21 -61.18 4.93
N ILE A 317 15.00 -61.26 5.51
CA ILE A 317 14.28 -60.08 6.02
C ILE A 317 15.11 -59.38 7.08
N THR A 318 15.62 -60.12 8.07
CA THR A 318 16.44 -59.56 9.16
C THR A 318 17.70 -58.89 8.62
N LYS A 319 18.36 -59.49 7.63
CA LYS A 319 19.53 -58.91 6.96
C LYS A 319 19.18 -57.60 6.24
N MET A 320 18.08 -57.55 5.49
CA MET A 320 17.66 -56.33 4.78
C MET A 320 17.24 -55.22 5.72
N VAL A 321 16.55 -55.56 6.82
CA VAL A 321 16.23 -54.61 7.90
C VAL A 321 17.53 -54.08 8.49
N GLY A 322 18.48 -54.95 8.86
CA GLY A 322 19.78 -54.54 9.40
C GLY A 322 20.58 -53.62 8.48
N ILE A 323 20.63 -53.91 7.17
CA ILE A 323 21.31 -53.04 6.18
C ILE A 323 20.64 -51.66 6.15
N ASN A 324 19.32 -51.60 6.00
CA ASN A 324 18.61 -50.33 5.91
C ASN A 324 18.73 -49.52 7.21
N THR A 325 18.64 -50.18 8.38
CA THR A 325 18.78 -49.48 9.66
C THR A 325 20.19 -48.96 9.87
N ASN A 326 21.22 -49.74 9.51
CA ASN A 326 22.61 -49.29 9.61
C ASN A 326 22.90 -48.13 8.65
N ASP A 327 22.36 -48.17 7.43
CA ASP A 327 22.54 -47.09 6.46
C ASP A 327 21.81 -45.81 6.87
N ILE A 328 20.61 -45.93 7.48
CA ILE A 328 19.87 -44.78 8.04
C ILE A 328 20.61 -44.23 9.26
N GLU A 329 21.02 -45.08 10.21
CA GLU A 329 21.77 -44.67 11.40
C GLU A 329 23.10 -44.02 11.02
N SER A 330 23.81 -44.55 10.01
CA SER A 330 25.02 -43.94 9.47
C SER A 330 24.75 -42.57 8.84
N ALA A 331 23.68 -42.43 8.06
CA ALA A 331 23.29 -41.14 7.50
C ALA A 331 22.91 -40.12 8.59
N LEU A 332 22.19 -40.55 9.63
CA LEU A 332 21.82 -39.71 10.77
C LEU A 332 23.00 -39.38 11.70
N SER A 333 24.11 -40.14 11.65
CA SER A 333 25.35 -39.83 12.38
C SER A 333 26.25 -38.81 11.68
N ASP A 334 26.13 -38.69 10.35
CA ASP A 334 26.87 -37.75 9.50
C ASP A 334 25.87 -37.00 8.62
N ILE A 335 25.18 -36.04 9.24
CA ILE A 335 24.07 -35.30 8.67
C ILE A 335 24.59 -34.34 7.60
N ASP A 336 24.08 -34.50 6.37
CA ASP A 336 24.32 -33.59 5.25
C ASP A 336 22.97 -33.18 4.62
N ALA A 337 22.16 -32.46 5.41
CA ALA A 337 20.77 -32.10 5.08
C ALA A 337 20.64 -31.19 3.85
N ASP A 338 21.73 -30.54 3.43
CA ASP A 338 21.77 -29.65 2.27
C ASP A 338 22.20 -30.41 0.99
N ASN A 339 22.62 -31.67 1.13
CA ASN A 339 23.07 -32.52 0.05
C ASN A 339 21.95 -33.42 -0.47
N GLN A 340 21.51 -33.11 -1.68
CA GLN A 340 20.44 -33.85 -2.34
C GLN A 340 20.75 -35.35 -2.52
N LYS A 341 22.02 -35.74 -2.77
CA LYS A 341 22.37 -37.17 -2.91
C LYS A 341 22.23 -37.91 -1.57
N TRP A 342 22.56 -37.23 -0.47
CA TRP A 342 22.36 -37.75 0.87
C TRP A 342 20.86 -37.91 1.16
N GLU A 343 20.05 -36.89 0.89
CA GLU A 343 18.59 -36.93 1.08
C GLU A 343 17.94 -38.08 0.27
N ILE A 344 18.28 -38.22 -1.01
CA ILE A 344 17.72 -39.27 -1.87
C ILE A 344 18.09 -40.67 -1.35
N LYS A 345 19.34 -40.87 -0.92
CA LYS A 345 19.79 -42.14 -0.35
C LYS A 345 19.00 -42.46 0.92
N LEU A 346 18.81 -41.47 1.79
CA LEU A 346 18.04 -41.60 3.02
C LEU A 346 16.57 -41.92 2.74
N LEU A 347 15.93 -41.21 1.80
CA LEU A 347 14.55 -41.46 1.36
C LEU A 347 14.38 -42.88 0.84
N ARG A 348 15.33 -43.36 0.01
CA ARG A 348 15.31 -44.73 -0.50
C ARG A 348 15.36 -45.75 0.63
N ASN A 349 16.26 -45.59 1.59
CA ASN A 349 16.38 -46.53 2.71
C ASN A 349 15.10 -46.54 3.58
N ILE A 350 14.46 -45.38 3.78
CA ILE A 350 13.18 -45.28 4.48
C ILE A 350 12.06 -45.98 3.70
N GLN A 351 12.02 -45.84 2.38
CA GLN A 351 11.02 -46.52 1.54
C GLN A 351 11.23 -48.04 1.50
N GLU A 352 12.48 -48.53 1.45
CA GLU A 352 12.80 -49.96 1.56
C GLU A 352 12.46 -50.51 2.95
N LEU A 353 12.73 -49.77 4.02
CA LEU A 353 12.32 -50.17 5.37
C LEU A 353 10.78 -50.22 5.48
N ALA A 354 10.08 -49.30 4.82
CA ALA A 354 8.62 -49.28 4.77
C ALA A 354 8.01 -50.49 4.06
N SER A 355 8.59 -50.99 2.96
CA SER A 355 8.10 -52.20 2.30
C SER A 355 8.28 -53.46 3.15
N LEU A 356 9.28 -53.47 4.03
CA LEU A 356 9.55 -54.56 4.98
C LEU A 356 8.66 -54.51 6.24
N SER A 357 8.08 -53.35 6.57
CA SER A 357 7.31 -53.12 7.80
C SER A 357 6.12 -54.08 7.99
N LYS A 358 5.46 -54.51 6.90
CA LYS A 358 4.32 -55.46 6.94
C LYS A 358 4.75 -56.88 7.33
N GLN A 359 6.02 -57.23 7.10
CA GLN A 359 6.57 -58.57 7.31
C GLN A 359 7.44 -58.66 8.57
N ASN A 360 7.83 -57.52 9.17
CA ASN A 360 8.72 -57.46 10.33
C ASN A 360 8.31 -56.34 11.30
N LYS A 361 7.91 -56.70 12.52
CA LYS A 361 7.47 -55.76 13.55
C LYS A 361 8.58 -54.77 13.96
N ASN A 362 9.83 -55.23 14.06
CA ASN A 362 10.98 -54.38 14.38
C ASN A 362 11.22 -53.32 13.30
N ALA A 363 11.07 -53.68 12.02
CA ALA A 363 11.14 -52.73 10.90
C ALA A 363 10.06 -51.65 11.00
N ASN A 364 8.82 -52.01 11.37
CA ASN A 364 7.75 -51.03 11.56
C ASN A 364 8.02 -50.07 12.72
N THR A 365 8.50 -50.56 13.86
CA THR A 365 8.87 -49.71 15.01
C THR A 365 9.99 -48.74 14.63
N LYS A 366 11.07 -49.25 14.05
CA LYS A 366 12.21 -48.41 13.61
C LYS A 366 11.81 -47.40 12.53
N LEU A 367 10.90 -47.76 11.62
CA LEU A 367 10.43 -46.84 10.58
C LEU A 367 9.72 -45.61 11.15
N VAL A 368 8.87 -45.78 12.17
CA VAL A 368 8.20 -44.66 12.83
C VAL A 368 9.23 -43.77 13.52
N GLU A 369 10.14 -44.37 14.26
CA GLU A 369 11.22 -43.66 14.97
C GLU A 369 12.10 -42.85 14.01
N TYR A 370 12.59 -43.43 12.92
CA TYR A 370 13.41 -42.69 11.96
C TYR A 370 12.64 -41.60 11.23
N ARG A 371 11.35 -41.82 10.92
CA ARG A 371 10.52 -40.76 10.31
C ARG A 371 10.37 -39.56 11.24
N GLU A 372 10.18 -39.79 12.54
CA GLU A 372 10.11 -38.73 13.55
C GLU A 372 11.48 -38.03 13.70
N GLN A 373 12.59 -38.77 13.76
CA GLN A 373 13.94 -38.19 13.83
C GLN A 373 14.30 -37.34 12.61
N ILE A 374 14.03 -37.85 11.40
CA ILE A 374 14.29 -37.12 10.14
C ILE A 374 13.39 -35.90 10.03
N ALA A 375 12.12 -36.02 10.41
CA ALA A 375 11.23 -34.88 10.43
C ALA A 375 11.67 -33.80 11.42
N GLY A 376 12.06 -34.18 12.64
CA GLY A 376 12.60 -33.26 13.63
C GLY A 376 13.84 -32.52 13.13
N LEU A 377 14.78 -33.24 12.50
CA LEU A 377 15.97 -32.68 11.87
C LEU A 377 15.64 -31.59 10.84
N TYR A 378 14.76 -31.89 9.88
CA TYR A 378 14.42 -30.94 8.83
C TYR A 378 13.52 -29.79 9.33
N LEU A 379 12.67 -30.02 10.33
CA LEU A 379 11.92 -28.93 10.99
C LEU A 379 12.84 -27.98 11.75
N GLU A 380 13.87 -28.50 12.43
CA GLU A 380 14.88 -27.68 13.09
C GLU A 380 15.66 -26.85 12.05
N LYS A 381 16.10 -27.47 10.96
CA LYS A 381 16.77 -26.79 9.85
C LYS A 381 15.87 -25.73 9.20
N ALA A 382 14.57 -26.02 9.02
CA ALA A 382 13.60 -25.05 8.53
C ALA A 382 13.47 -23.85 9.48
N SER A 383 13.44 -24.10 10.80
CA SER A 383 13.38 -23.05 11.81
C SER A 383 14.65 -22.19 11.84
N GLN A 384 15.84 -22.79 11.76
CA GLN A 384 17.12 -22.06 11.66
C GLN A 384 17.16 -21.20 10.39
N THR A 385 16.78 -21.77 9.25
CA THR A 385 16.76 -21.07 7.95
C THR A 385 15.72 -19.94 7.93
N LEU A 386 14.61 -20.11 8.66
CA LEU A 386 13.61 -19.05 8.86
C LEU A 386 14.19 -17.88 9.68
N GLN A 387 15.01 -18.15 10.70
CA GLN A 387 15.70 -17.10 11.47
C GLN A 387 16.74 -16.34 10.63
N GLU A 388 17.29 -16.98 9.59
CA GLU A 388 18.13 -16.36 8.57
C GLU A 388 17.32 -15.59 7.50
N GLU A 389 16.00 -15.48 7.64
CA GLU A 389 15.09 -14.81 6.69
C GLU A 389 15.10 -15.42 5.27
N ARG A 390 15.53 -16.68 5.17
CA ARG A 390 15.59 -17.47 3.92
C ARG A 390 14.31 -18.29 3.73
N PHE A 391 13.19 -17.59 3.62
CA PHE A 391 11.85 -18.21 3.62
C PHE A 391 11.65 -19.32 2.58
N ASP A 392 12.15 -19.13 1.36
CA ASP A 392 11.98 -20.11 0.28
C ASP A 392 12.80 -21.40 0.51
N ALA A 393 13.95 -21.29 1.19
CA ALA A 393 14.75 -22.44 1.61
C ALA A 393 14.13 -23.14 2.83
N ALA A 394 13.59 -22.38 3.78
CA ALA A 394 12.82 -22.93 4.90
C ALA A 394 11.61 -23.74 4.41
N ASP A 395 10.85 -23.22 3.44
CA ASP A 395 9.76 -23.94 2.77
C ASP A 395 10.28 -25.25 2.13
N GLY A 396 11.46 -25.24 1.50
CA GLY A 396 12.09 -26.42 0.91
C GLY A 396 12.41 -27.53 1.91
N TYR A 397 12.85 -27.19 3.13
CA TYR A 397 13.04 -28.17 4.20
C TYR A 397 11.69 -28.73 4.69
N VAL A 398 10.65 -27.89 4.78
CA VAL A 398 9.30 -28.38 5.14
C VAL A 398 8.72 -29.31 4.07
N ASP A 399 8.96 -29.04 2.78
CA ASP A 399 8.59 -29.95 1.69
C ASP A 399 9.32 -31.30 1.84
N THR A 400 10.53 -31.29 2.38
CA THR A 400 11.29 -32.51 2.70
C THR A 400 10.68 -33.26 3.87
N VAL A 401 10.28 -32.56 4.93
CA VAL A 401 9.51 -33.15 6.04
C VAL A 401 8.23 -33.82 5.52
N GLU A 402 7.51 -33.18 4.61
CA GLU A 402 6.30 -33.74 4.01
C GLU A 402 6.58 -35.03 3.21
N ARG A 403 7.74 -35.15 2.54
CA ARG A 403 8.14 -36.40 1.87
C ARG A 403 8.38 -37.56 2.84
N PHE A 404 9.04 -37.30 3.98
CA PHE A 404 9.37 -38.35 4.96
C PHE A 404 8.23 -38.67 5.93
N ALA A 405 7.52 -37.64 6.40
CA ALA A 405 6.50 -37.71 7.44
C ALA A 405 5.26 -36.83 7.08
N PRO A 406 4.51 -37.16 6.02
CA PRO A 406 3.44 -36.31 5.48
C PRO A 406 2.24 -36.09 6.41
N SER A 407 2.16 -36.82 7.52
CA SER A 407 1.06 -36.73 8.48
C SER A 407 1.43 -36.02 9.78
N LEU A 408 2.56 -35.34 9.79
CA LEU A 408 3.06 -34.57 10.93
C LEU A 408 2.29 -33.24 11.01
N GLU A 409 1.75 -32.91 12.18
CA GLU A 409 0.89 -31.74 12.38
C GLU A 409 1.69 -30.43 12.28
N GLU A 410 2.93 -30.47 12.74
CA GLU A 410 3.91 -29.39 12.79
C GLU A 410 4.26 -28.83 11.40
N ILE A 411 3.98 -29.54 10.31
CA ILE A 411 4.15 -29.06 8.92
C ILE A 411 3.29 -27.80 8.68
N LEU A 412 2.02 -27.83 9.10
CA LEU A 412 1.10 -26.71 8.87
C LEU A 412 1.47 -25.50 9.72
N ASP A 413 1.83 -25.75 10.98
CA ASP A 413 2.26 -24.69 11.90
C ASP A 413 3.53 -24.02 11.41
N THR A 414 4.51 -24.79 10.94
CA THR A 414 5.77 -24.26 10.38
C THR A 414 5.52 -23.45 9.11
N ARG A 415 4.65 -23.90 8.19
CA ARG A 415 4.28 -23.12 6.99
C ARG A 415 3.58 -21.81 7.34
N ASN A 416 2.70 -21.82 8.33
CA ASN A 416 2.04 -20.60 8.82
C ASN A 416 3.04 -19.62 9.45
N ALA A 417 4.02 -20.14 10.19
CA ALA A 417 5.10 -19.34 10.77
C ALA A 417 5.99 -18.72 9.69
N ILE A 418 6.41 -19.48 8.68
CA ILE A 418 7.20 -18.99 7.53
C ILE A 418 6.44 -17.88 6.80
N ALA A 419 5.15 -18.10 6.49
CA ALA A 419 4.33 -17.11 5.81
C ALA A 419 4.17 -15.81 6.62
N SER A 420 3.91 -15.93 7.93
CA SER A 420 3.76 -14.77 8.81
C SER A 420 5.06 -13.97 8.94
N ALA A 421 6.19 -14.66 9.08
CA ALA A 421 7.51 -14.03 9.15
C ALA A 421 7.90 -13.34 7.84
N ARG A 422 7.59 -13.96 6.69
CA ARG A 422 7.79 -13.36 5.36
C ARG A 422 7.01 -12.06 5.20
N ASP A 423 5.72 -12.08 5.53
CA ASP A 423 4.85 -10.90 5.48
C ASP A 423 5.36 -9.78 6.40
N GLU A 424 5.82 -10.14 7.61
CA GLU A 424 6.37 -9.18 8.57
C GLU A 424 7.69 -8.55 8.09
N TYR A 425 8.61 -9.37 7.55
CA TYR A 425 9.87 -8.91 6.98
C TYR A 425 9.65 -7.95 5.81
N GLU A 426 8.81 -8.32 4.84
CA GLU A 426 8.51 -7.48 3.67
C GLU A 426 7.89 -6.14 4.09
N ARG A 427 6.99 -6.15 5.08
CA ARG A 427 6.41 -4.93 5.65
C ARG A 427 7.48 -4.04 6.28
N LYS A 428 8.37 -4.59 7.11
CA LYS A 428 9.43 -3.83 7.79
C LYS A 428 10.42 -3.23 6.78
N ALA A 429 10.91 -4.04 5.84
CA ALA A 429 11.83 -3.58 4.80
C ALA A 429 11.23 -2.44 3.97
N LYS A 430 9.96 -2.56 3.57
CA LYS A 430 9.25 -1.50 2.85
C LYS A 430 9.12 -0.22 3.68
N VAL A 431 8.80 -0.35 4.98
CA VAL A 431 8.68 0.80 5.88
C VAL A 431 10.02 1.52 6.02
N GLU A 432 11.11 0.82 6.33
CA GLU A 432 12.43 1.45 6.51
C GLU A 432 12.93 2.10 5.22
N ALA A 433 12.75 1.46 4.07
CA ALA A 433 13.12 2.05 2.80
C ALA A 433 12.29 3.30 2.47
N ASN A 434 10.99 3.28 2.75
CA ASN A 434 10.14 4.48 2.61
C ASN A 434 10.54 5.60 3.58
N LYS A 435 11.03 5.29 4.79
CA LYS A 435 11.58 6.32 5.70
C LYS A 435 12.82 6.97 5.11
N SER A 436 13.73 6.17 4.53
CA SER A 436 14.92 6.66 3.84
C SER A 436 14.56 7.56 2.66
N ASP A 437 13.65 7.12 1.79
CA ASP A 437 13.16 7.91 0.65
C ASP A 437 12.52 9.23 1.10
N PHE A 438 11.72 9.18 2.16
CA PHE A 438 11.09 10.37 2.72
C PHE A 438 12.11 11.38 3.22
N LYS A 439 13.20 10.92 3.86
CA LYS A 439 14.32 11.76 4.26
C LYS A 439 15.01 12.39 3.05
N ILE A 440 15.27 11.62 2.00
CA ILE A 440 15.87 12.13 0.75
C ILE A 440 15.01 13.24 0.14
N PHE A 441 13.70 13.02 0.01
CA PHE A 441 12.78 14.01 -0.57
C PHE A 441 12.66 15.26 0.30
N THR A 442 12.59 15.13 1.62
CA THR A 442 12.51 16.28 2.52
C THR A 442 13.81 17.10 2.53
N GLU A 443 14.98 16.46 2.52
CA GLU A 443 16.28 17.15 2.46
C GLU A 443 16.51 17.89 1.14
N ALA A 444 15.95 17.40 0.04
CA ALA A 444 15.99 18.04 -1.28
C ALA A 444 14.85 19.04 -1.53
N ASN A 445 13.98 19.28 -0.55
CA ASN A 445 12.78 20.13 -0.66
C ASN A 445 11.77 19.66 -1.73
N ASN A 446 11.75 18.37 -2.06
CA ASN A 446 10.76 17.76 -2.94
C ASN A 446 9.48 17.43 -2.15
N ILE A 447 8.71 18.46 -1.81
CA ILE A 447 7.54 18.36 -0.93
C ILE A 447 6.44 17.47 -1.54
N ALA A 448 6.28 17.49 -2.87
CA ALA A 448 5.22 16.71 -3.53
C ALA A 448 5.38 15.20 -3.32
N GLU A 449 6.59 14.65 -3.53
CA GLU A 449 6.85 13.24 -3.27
C GLU A 449 6.95 12.94 -1.76
N ALA A 450 7.48 13.87 -0.95
CA ALA A 450 7.53 13.71 0.50
C ALA A 450 6.13 13.59 1.13
N GLU A 451 5.17 14.44 0.77
CA GLU A 451 3.79 14.40 1.30
C GLU A 451 3.08 13.11 0.94
N LYS A 452 3.18 12.69 -0.34
CA LYS A 452 2.61 11.44 -0.83
C LYS A 452 3.17 10.23 -0.06
N LEU A 453 4.47 10.23 0.19
CA LEU A 453 5.12 9.17 0.95
C LEU A 453 4.77 9.21 2.44
N PHE A 454 4.59 10.40 3.01
CA PHE A 454 4.12 10.56 4.39
C PHE A 454 2.71 9.98 4.60
N GLU A 455 1.78 10.21 3.67
CA GLU A 455 0.46 9.57 3.70
C GLU A 455 0.55 8.04 3.64
N GLN A 456 1.45 7.52 2.80
CA GLN A 456 1.69 6.09 2.72
C GLN A 456 2.28 5.53 4.02
N LEU A 457 3.24 6.22 4.63
CA LEU A 457 3.84 5.84 5.91
C LEU A 457 2.82 5.84 7.05
N LYS A 458 1.88 6.79 7.07
CA LYS A 458 0.74 6.77 8.02
C LYS A 458 -0.16 5.55 7.83
N ALA A 459 -0.32 5.04 6.61
CA ALA A 459 -1.08 3.83 6.38
C ALA A 459 -0.33 2.55 6.80
N ASP A 460 0.99 2.53 6.63
CA ASP A 460 1.86 1.35 6.83
C ASP A 460 2.39 1.21 8.29
N ILE A 461 2.39 2.30 9.07
CA ILE A 461 2.93 2.39 10.45
C ILE A 461 1.81 2.77 11.43
N PRO A 462 1.81 2.23 12.68
CA PRO A 462 0.88 2.67 13.72
C PRO A 462 0.90 4.19 13.94
N GLN A 463 -0.28 4.80 14.11
CA GLN A 463 -0.42 6.25 14.34
C GLN A 463 0.19 6.74 15.67
N THR A 464 0.59 5.82 16.54
CA THR A 464 1.27 6.09 17.81
C THR A 464 2.79 6.03 17.70
N ASP A 465 3.33 5.66 16.54
CA ASP A 465 4.77 5.52 16.32
C ASP A 465 5.48 6.89 16.38
N THR A 466 6.65 6.94 17.01
CA THR A 466 7.45 8.17 17.17
C THR A 466 7.81 8.81 15.82
N TYR A 467 8.04 7.98 14.81
CA TYR A 467 8.36 8.46 13.47
C TYR A 467 7.20 9.27 12.87
N ILE A 468 5.97 8.76 13.00
CA ILE A 468 4.75 9.42 12.48
C ILE A 468 4.36 10.64 13.32
N THR A 469 4.54 10.56 14.64
CA THR A 469 4.07 11.59 15.58
C THR A 469 5.04 12.75 15.75
N SER A 470 6.32 12.58 15.45
CA SER A 470 7.33 13.63 15.71
C SER A 470 8.39 13.78 14.62
N GLU A 471 9.05 12.71 14.20
CA GLU A 471 10.21 12.79 13.30
C GLU A 471 9.83 13.25 11.89
N ALA A 472 8.89 12.54 11.24
CA ALA A 472 8.46 12.85 9.89
C ALA A 472 7.76 14.22 9.77
N PRO A 473 6.83 14.60 10.67
CA PRO A 473 6.27 15.96 10.68
C PRO A 473 7.34 17.04 10.77
N ARG A 474 8.37 16.85 11.61
CA ARG A 474 9.47 17.81 11.77
C ARG A 474 10.31 17.94 10.50
N LEU A 475 10.71 16.81 9.88
CA LEU A 475 11.46 16.83 8.61
C LEU A 475 10.69 17.53 7.49
N LEU A 476 9.37 17.31 7.41
CA LEU A 476 8.51 17.96 6.43
C LEU A 476 8.32 19.45 6.73
N ALA A 477 8.16 19.82 8.00
CA ALA A 477 8.10 21.22 8.44
C ALA A 477 9.40 21.99 8.11
N ASP A 478 10.56 21.38 8.32
CA ASP A 478 11.86 21.97 7.98
C ASP A 478 12.01 22.16 6.46
N SER A 479 11.49 21.23 5.66
CA SER A 479 11.42 21.35 4.19
C SER A 479 10.53 22.53 3.76
N TYR A 480 9.35 22.66 4.37
CA TYR A 480 8.45 23.80 4.20
C TYR A 480 9.12 25.14 4.55
N ALA A 481 9.90 25.18 5.63
CA ALA A 481 10.64 26.37 6.05
C ALA A 481 11.65 26.82 4.99
N ARG A 482 12.46 25.89 4.47
CA ARG A 482 13.46 26.18 3.44
C ARG A 482 12.82 26.69 2.15
N LEU A 483 11.74 26.06 1.67
CA LEU A 483 11.05 26.50 0.46
C LEU A 483 10.38 27.87 0.65
N ALA A 484 9.86 28.15 1.86
CA ALA A 484 9.33 29.46 2.19
C ALA A 484 10.41 30.55 2.13
N GLN A 485 11.61 30.28 2.64
CA GLN A 485 12.75 31.20 2.52
C GLN A 485 13.12 31.46 1.06
N THR A 486 13.20 30.41 0.22
CA THR A 486 13.47 30.58 -1.22
C THR A 486 12.43 31.48 -1.90
N ASN A 487 11.14 31.32 -1.59
CA ASN A 487 10.09 32.18 -2.12
C ASN A 487 10.19 33.63 -1.61
N ALA A 488 10.54 33.81 -0.33
CA ALA A 488 10.74 35.14 0.24
C ALA A 488 11.94 35.86 -0.38
N GLU A 489 13.04 35.17 -0.67
CA GLU A 489 14.19 35.71 -1.41
C GLU A 489 13.80 36.16 -2.83
N ALA A 490 12.87 35.44 -3.46
CA ALA A 490 12.25 35.82 -4.73
C ALA A 490 11.18 36.92 -4.61
N ARG A 491 10.93 37.44 -3.40
CA ARG A 491 9.88 38.41 -3.04
C ARG A 491 8.44 37.91 -3.26
N ASP A 492 8.24 36.60 -3.36
CA ASP A 492 6.92 35.97 -3.35
C ASP A 492 6.49 35.63 -1.91
N TYR A 493 6.18 36.67 -1.16
CA TYR A 493 5.79 36.55 0.25
C TYR A 493 4.43 35.87 0.45
N VAL A 494 3.57 35.84 -0.58
CA VAL A 494 2.27 35.15 -0.51
C VAL A 494 2.49 33.64 -0.48
N SER A 495 3.29 33.11 -1.41
CA SER A 495 3.65 31.69 -1.42
C SER A 495 4.49 31.32 -0.20
N ALA A 496 5.44 32.18 0.21
CA ALA A 496 6.25 31.98 1.41
C ALA A 496 5.40 31.85 2.68
N PHE A 497 4.44 32.76 2.89
CA PHE A 497 3.52 32.71 4.02
C PHE A 497 2.65 31.44 4.02
N SER A 498 2.17 31.01 2.85
CA SER A 498 1.39 29.77 2.71
C SER A 498 2.19 28.55 3.14
N LEU A 499 3.45 28.43 2.69
CA LEU A 499 4.34 27.33 3.02
C LEU A 499 4.68 27.29 4.52
N VAL A 500 4.96 28.44 5.12
CA VAL A 500 5.20 28.51 6.58
C VAL A 500 3.98 28.06 7.38
N THR A 501 2.78 28.46 6.94
CA THR A 501 1.54 28.06 7.59
C THR A 501 1.35 26.54 7.55
N LYS A 502 1.60 25.91 6.39
CA LYS A 502 1.58 24.45 6.26
C LYS A 502 2.63 23.78 7.15
N GLY A 503 3.85 24.31 7.21
CA GLY A 503 4.89 23.80 8.10
C GLY A 503 4.47 23.80 9.57
N LEU A 504 3.80 24.87 10.02
CA LEU A 504 3.30 24.98 11.40
C LEU A 504 2.11 24.07 11.72
N GLU A 505 1.30 23.71 10.73
CA GLU A 505 0.26 22.69 10.91
C GLU A 505 0.85 21.32 11.23
N LEU A 506 2.08 21.05 10.77
CA LEU A 506 2.82 19.80 11.02
C LEU A 506 3.62 19.84 12.31
N ASP A 507 4.35 20.93 12.56
CA ASP A 507 5.13 21.14 13.78
C ASP A 507 4.85 22.53 14.36
N LEU A 508 3.89 22.57 15.29
CA LEU A 508 3.53 23.79 16.00
C LEU A 508 4.68 24.32 16.85
N THR A 509 5.67 23.51 17.24
CA THR A 509 6.76 23.89 18.15
C THR A 509 7.96 24.51 17.42
N ASN A 510 7.95 24.52 16.09
CA ASN A 510 9.04 25.05 15.29
C ASN A 510 9.15 26.59 15.42
N GLU A 511 10.14 27.04 16.20
CA GLU A 511 10.36 28.47 16.49
C GLU A 511 10.72 29.27 15.24
N MET A 512 11.49 28.68 14.33
CA MET A 512 11.90 29.30 13.06
C MET A 512 10.68 29.60 12.20
N LEU A 513 9.80 28.63 11.99
CA LEU A 513 8.58 28.82 11.23
C LEU A 513 7.64 29.86 11.85
N ARG A 514 7.52 29.89 13.19
CA ARG A 514 6.71 30.93 13.87
C ARG A 514 7.25 32.32 13.57
N SER A 515 8.57 32.53 13.68
CA SER A 515 9.20 33.81 13.38
C SER A 515 8.99 34.22 11.92
N LEU A 516 9.19 33.29 10.97
CA LEU A 516 9.01 33.57 9.54
C LEU A 516 7.56 33.87 9.17
N LYS A 517 6.59 33.30 9.89
CA LYS A 517 5.16 33.48 9.62
C LYS A 517 4.76 34.94 9.73
N ASP A 518 5.13 35.58 10.84
CA ASP A 518 4.72 36.94 11.15
C ASP A 518 5.37 37.94 10.19
N GLU A 519 6.66 37.74 9.87
CA GLU A 519 7.39 38.54 8.89
C GLU A 519 6.78 38.41 7.49
N TYR A 520 6.60 37.20 6.98
CA TYR A 520 6.09 36.98 5.62
C TYR A 520 4.62 37.41 5.48
N GLN A 521 3.81 37.24 6.52
CA GLN A 521 2.45 37.77 6.55
C GLN A 521 2.44 39.29 6.43
N ALA A 522 3.35 39.98 7.12
CA ALA A 522 3.47 41.43 7.07
C ALA A 522 3.92 41.91 5.69
N GLU A 523 4.92 41.27 5.08
CA GLU A 523 5.37 41.62 3.72
C GLU A 523 4.28 41.34 2.66
N ALA A 524 3.53 40.24 2.78
CA ALA A 524 2.37 39.96 1.92
C ALA A 524 1.27 41.03 2.08
N ASN A 525 1.03 41.50 3.31
CA ASN A 525 0.08 42.58 3.57
C ASN A 525 0.52 43.91 2.92
N ILE A 526 1.82 44.21 2.83
CA ILE A 526 2.32 45.41 2.13
C ILE A 526 1.88 45.39 0.67
N ILE A 527 2.06 44.25 -0.01
CA ILE A 527 1.68 44.08 -1.42
C ILE A 527 0.18 44.29 -1.60
N GLU A 528 -0.63 43.61 -0.79
CA GLU A 528 -2.09 43.68 -0.85
C GLU A 528 -2.60 45.12 -0.60
N LEU A 529 -2.14 45.76 0.48
CA LEU A 529 -2.62 47.09 0.85
C LEU A 529 -2.14 48.17 -0.11
N THR A 530 -0.93 48.04 -0.66
CA THR A 530 -0.42 48.98 -1.67
C THR A 530 -1.32 49.00 -2.89
N GLU A 531 -1.81 47.85 -3.35
CA GLU A 531 -2.72 47.77 -4.49
C GLU A 531 -4.14 48.24 -4.13
N LEU A 532 -4.63 47.88 -2.94
CA LEU A 532 -5.91 48.33 -2.43
C LEU A 532 -5.99 49.87 -2.38
N PHE A 533 -4.94 50.54 -1.89
CA PHE A 533 -4.90 52.00 -1.76
C PHE A 533 -4.80 52.75 -3.08
N LYS A 534 -4.39 52.11 -4.18
CA LYS A 534 -4.43 52.72 -5.51
C LYS A 534 -5.83 52.71 -6.11
N THR A 535 -6.57 51.62 -5.89
CA THR A 535 -7.79 51.33 -6.66
C THR A 535 -9.08 51.62 -5.89
N SER A 536 -9.08 51.47 -4.57
CA SER A 536 -10.32 51.40 -3.78
C SER A 536 -10.62 52.67 -3.00
N LEU A 537 -11.83 53.22 -3.12
CA LEU A 537 -12.27 54.41 -2.37
C LEU A 537 -12.72 54.11 -0.94
N THR A 538 -12.97 52.83 -0.66
CA THR A 538 -13.40 52.32 0.65
C THR A 538 -12.51 51.14 1.04
N PHE A 539 -12.33 50.92 2.35
CA PHE A 539 -11.39 49.93 2.87
C PHE A 539 -12.06 48.91 3.79
N PRO A 540 -11.68 47.62 3.72
CA PRO A 540 -12.09 46.59 4.67
C PRO A 540 -11.70 46.92 6.13
N THR A 541 -12.41 46.34 7.10
CA THR A 541 -12.21 46.57 8.54
C THR A 541 -10.87 46.09 9.06
N ASN A 542 -10.35 45.00 8.49
CA ASN A 542 -9.09 44.41 8.87
C ASN A 542 -7.87 45.17 8.33
N VAL A 543 -8.05 46.23 7.51
CA VAL A 543 -6.93 47.03 7.00
C VAL A 543 -6.12 47.63 8.15
N ARG A 544 -6.76 48.09 9.22
CA ARG A 544 -6.01 48.59 10.39
C ARG A 544 -5.16 47.52 11.03
N LEU A 545 -5.72 46.32 11.25
CA LEU A 545 -4.99 45.17 11.79
C LEU A 545 -3.80 44.79 10.89
N LYS A 546 -3.98 44.80 9.57
CA LYS A 546 -2.90 44.52 8.61
C LYS A 546 -1.81 45.59 8.65
N ILE A 547 -2.17 46.86 8.79
CA ILE A 547 -1.20 47.95 9.01
C ILE A 547 -0.44 47.71 10.32
N ASP A 548 -1.12 47.37 11.41
CA ASP A 548 -0.48 47.08 12.70
C ASP A 548 0.49 45.88 12.57
N GLN A 549 0.14 44.85 11.79
CA GLN A 549 1.03 43.72 11.49
C GLN A 549 2.27 44.16 10.70
N ILE A 550 2.12 45.03 9.70
CA ILE A 550 3.24 45.62 8.95
C ILE A 550 4.14 46.46 9.86
N GLU A 551 3.55 47.21 10.80
CA GLU A 551 4.29 48.06 11.72
C GLU A 551 5.13 47.26 12.74
N ASN A 552 4.63 46.08 13.14
CA ASN A 552 5.27 45.26 14.16
C ASN A 552 6.24 44.21 13.61
N TYR A 553 6.00 43.68 12.41
CA TYR A 553 6.70 42.48 11.92
C TYR A 553 7.42 42.62 10.57
N ALA A 554 7.08 43.61 9.75
CA ALA A 554 7.86 43.87 8.53
C ALA A 554 9.21 44.52 8.89
N SER A 555 10.18 44.46 7.98
CA SER A 555 11.46 45.16 8.20
C SER A 555 11.23 46.66 8.42
N ALA A 556 12.03 47.29 9.29
CA ALA A 556 11.87 48.71 9.61
C ALA A 556 11.91 49.61 8.35
N ALA A 557 12.74 49.23 7.37
CA ALA A 557 12.81 49.89 6.07
C ALA A 557 11.51 49.75 5.26
N ASN A 558 10.99 48.53 5.11
CA ASN A 558 9.77 48.26 4.35
C ASN A 558 8.53 48.87 5.01
N SER A 559 8.42 48.74 6.34
CA SER A 559 7.35 49.34 7.14
C SER A 559 7.32 50.87 6.98
N SER A 560 8.48 51.52 7.05
CA SER A 560 8.60 52.97 6.84
C SER A 560 8.28 53.38 5.40
N ALA A 561 8.78 52.63 4.41
CA ALA A 561 8.50 52.88 3.00
C ALA A 561 6.99 52.74 2.69
N PHE A 562 6.36 51.69 3.21
CA PHE A 562 4.93 51.46 3.08
C PHE A 562 4.10 52.63 3.63
N ARG A 563 4.36 53.08 4.86
CA ARG A 563 3.64 54.24 5.44
C ARG A 563 3.74 55.49 4.57
N LYS A 564 4.94 55.80 4.09
CA LYS A 564 5.18 56.98 3.24
C LYS A 564 4.46 56.87 1.90
N ASN A 565 4.60 55.73 1.23
CA ASN A 565 4.01 55.51 -0.09
C ASN A 565 2.48 55.47 0.00
N ALA A 566 1.91 54.75 0.97
CA ALA A 566 0.47 54.69 1.20
C ALA A 566 -0.11 56.09 1.47
N ALA A 567 0.55 56.90 2.31
CA ALA A 567 0.12 58.26 2.58
C ALA A 567 0.17 59.15 1.33
N SER A 568 1.22 59.04 0.49
CA SER A 568 1.33 59.79 -0.77
C SER A 568 0.23 59.38 -1.75
N THR A 569 0.07 58.09 -2.00
CA THR A 569 -0.95 57.55 -2.93
C THR A 569 -2.36 57.96 -2.50
N LEU A 570 -2.68 57.88 -1.20
CA LEU A 570 -3.98 58.32 -0.70
C LEU A 570 -4.17 59.83 -0.83
N ALA A 571 -3.14 60.63 -0.53
CA ALA A 571 -3.20 62.08 -0.67
C ALA A 571 -3.39 62.54 -2.12
N GLU A 572 -2.68 61.92 -3.07
CA GLU A 572 -2.85 62.15 -4.51
C GLU A 572 -4.28 61.86 -4.95
N ARG A 573 -4.82 60.70 -4.58
CA ARG A 573 -6.22 60.34 -4.89
C ARG A 573 -7.23 61.30 -4.28
N ILE A 574 -7.04 61.72 -3.03
CA ILE A 574 -7.91 62.72 -2.38
C ILE A 574 -7.90 64.03 -3.18
N ASN A 575 -6.72 64.49 -3.61
CA ASN A 575 -6.59 65.73 -4.39
C ASN A 575 -7.22 65.62 -5.78
N GLU A 576 -7.09 64.48 -6.46
CA GLU A 576 -7.77 64.24 -7.75
C GLU A 576 -9.29 64.24 -7.61
N LEU A 577 -9.81 63.72 -6.49
CA LEU A 577 -11.24 63.69 -6.21
C LEU A 577 -11.77 65.04 -5.76
N LYS A 578 -10.95 65.88 -5.12
CA LYS A 578 -11.35 67.19 -4.58
C LYS A 578 -12.04 68.08 -5.62
N SER A 579 -11.58 68.07 -6.87
CA SER A 579 -12.19 68.84 -7.96
C SER A 579 -13.40 68.17 -8.63
N LYS A 580 -13.62 66.87 -8.40
CA LYS A 580 -14.66 66.06 -9.05
C LYS A 580 -15.87 65.82 -8.13
N ASP A 581 -15.58 65.45 -6.88
CA ASP A 581 -16.55 65.23 -5.81
C ASP A 581 -15.88 65.49 -4.46
N GLU A 582 -16.07 66.71 -3.97
CA GLU A 582 -15.50 67.20 -2.71
C GLU A 582 -15.98 66.38 -1.49
N ASN A 583 -17.20 65.85 -1.52
CA ASN A 583 -17.73 65.04 -0.41
C ASN A 583 -17.07 63.66 -0.38
N THR A 584 -16.86 63.07 -1.56
CA THR A 584 -16.13 61.81 -1.71
C THR A 584 -14.67 61.95 -1.28
N ALA A 585 -14.02 63.06 -1.65
CA ALA A 585 -12.67 63.41 -1.21
C ALA A 585 -12.59 63.60 0.32
N ALA A 586 -13.55 64.30 0.93
CA ALA A 586 -13.63 64.50 2.37
C ALA A 586 -13.76 63.17 3.13
N GLY A 587 -14.57 62.24 2.62
CA GLY A 587 -14.76 60.92 3.23
C GLY A 587 -13.51 60.04 3.18
N LEU A 588 -12.81 60.04 2.03
CA LEU A 588 -11.53 59.36 1.89
C LEU A 588 -10.45 59.98 2.77
N ALA A 589 -10.39 61.31 2.87
CA ALA A 589 -9.44 62.02 3.75
C ALA A 589 -9.65 61.68 5.23
N GLN A 590 -10.90 61.64 5.68
CA GLN A 590 -11.24 61.25 7.05
C GLN A 590 -10.79 59.81 7.35
N THR A 591 -11.03 58.88 6.42
CA THR A 591 -10.67 57.47 6.58
C THR A 591 -9.15 57.26 6.52
N ALA A 592 -8.48 57.87 5.54
CA ALA A 592 -7.02 57.78 5.36
C ALA A 592 -6.26 58.36 6.55
N ALA A 593 -6.67 59.52 7.08
CA ALA A 593 -6.08 60.10 8.28
C ALA A 593 -6.31 59.25 9.54
N GLY A 594 -7.40 58.46 9.58
CA GLY A 594 -7.63 57.48 10.65
C GLY A 594 -6.72 56.25 10.54
N LEU A 595 -6.44 55.79 9.32
CA LEU A 595 -5.53 54.67 9.08
C LEU A 595 -4.06 55.05 9.30
N PHE A 596 -3.67 56.29 8.97
CA PHE A 596 -2.30 56.81 9.08
C PHE A 596 -2.24 58.11 9.90
N PRO A 597 -2.48 58.05 11.22
CA PRO A 597 -2.59 59.24 12.07
C PRO A 597 -1.31 60.07 12.18
N ALA A 598 -0.14 59.46 11.93
CA ALA A 598 1.15 60.15 11.93
C ALA A 598 1.42 60.97 10.64
N SER A 599 0.58 60.84 9.61
CA SER A 599 0.75 61.58 8.36
C SER A 599 0.21 63.00 8.49
N SER A 600 1.12 63.98 8.51
CA SER A 600 0.76 65.40 8.52
C SER A 600 -0.01 65.83 7.27
N VAL A 601 0.31 65.23 6.11
CA VAL A 601 -0.35 65.51 4.82
C VAL A 601 -1.83 65.10 4.87
N LEU A 602 -2.11 63.87 5.32
CA LEU A 602 -3.49 63.37 5.41
C LEU A 602 -4.28 64.09 6.50
N ALA A 603 -3.64 64.43 7.63
CA ALA A 603 -4.26 65.23 8.68
C ALA A 603 -4.67 66.63 8.19
N SER A 604 -3.83 67.28 7.38
CA SER A 604 -4.14 68.56 6.76
C SER A 604 -5.33 68.45 5.79
N LEU A 605 -5.34 67.45 4.90
CA LEU A 605 -6.44 67.23 3.95
C LEU A 605 -7.77 66.94 4.65
N LYS A 606 -7.74 66.19 5.75
CA LYS A 606 -8.92 65.93 6.60
C LYS A 606 -9.49 67.22 7.19
N ASN A 607 -8.64 68.14 7.66
CA ASN A 607 -9.10 69.39 8.27
C ASN A 607 -9.59 70.41 7.23
N GLU A 608 -9.04 70.37 6.02
CA GLU A 608 -9.46 71.24 4.92
C GLU A 608 -10.84 70.87 4.37
N LEU A 609 -11.12 69.58 4.20
CA LEU A 609 -12.32 69.08 3.53
C LEU A 609 -13.48 68.85 4.52
N LYS A 610 -14.60 69.56 4.33
CA LYS A 610 -15.79 69.44 5.19
C LYS A 610 -16.74 68.35 4.68
N LEU A 611 -16.92 67.32 5.49
CA LEU A 611 -17.79 66.19 5.18
C LEU A 611 -19.28 66.53 5.39
N LYS A 612 -20.13 66.28 4.39
CA LYS A 612 -21.59 66.51 4.49
C LYS A 612 -22.29 65.29 5.12
N PRO A 613 -23.24 65.50 6.05
CA PRO A 613 -23.95 64.39 6.70
C PRO A 613 -24.81 63.59 5.72
N TRP A 614 -24.97 62.29 6.00
CA TRP A 614 -25.88 61.41 5.23
C TRP A 614 -27.29 61.44 5.83
N ASP A 615 -28.22 62.07 5.11
CA ASP A 615 -29.64 62.21 5.45
C ASP A 615 -30.41 60.88 5.49
N GLY A 616 -29.96 59.86 4.75
CA GLY A 616 -30.58 58.53 4.69
C GLY A 616 -30.24 57.58 5.85
N LEU A 617 -29.32 57.93 6.75
CA LEU A 617 -28.78 57.04 7.78
C LEU A 617 -29.86 56.44 8.69
N SER A 618 -30.81 57.26 9.15
CA SER A 618 -31.87 56.83 10.06
C SER A 618 -32.76 55.74 9.44
N THR A 619 -33.18 55.96 8.20
CA THR A 619 -34.02 55.02 7.44
C THR A 619 -33.27 53.72 7.15
N ALA A 620 -32.00 53.82 6.80
CA ALA A 620 -31.16 52.67 6.47
C ALA A 620 -30.91 51.76 7.69
N ASN A 621 -30.65 52.34 8.86
CA ASN A 621 -30.53 51.57 10.11
C ASN A 621 -31.86 50.94 10.54
N ALA A 622 -32.98 51.63 10.35
CA ALA A 622 -34.31 51.08 10.65
C ALA A 622 -34.62 49.83 9.81
N ALA A 623 -34.21 49.81 8.53
CA ALA A 623 -34.37 48.64 7.67
C ALA A 623 -33.56 47.42 8.15
N ILE A 624 -32.31 47.62 8.59
CA ILE A 624 -31.48 46.55 9.17
C ILE A 624 -32.12 45.99 10.45
N VAL A 625 -32.56 46.87 11.37
CA VAL A 625 -33.19 46.45 12.63
C VAL A 625 -34.47 45.65 12.39
N ALA A 626 -35.21 45.98 11.33
CA ALA A 626 -36.41 45.25 10.93
C ALA A 626 -36.14 43.92 10.20
N GLY A 627 -34.87 43.51 10.02
CA GLY A 627 -34.49 42.31 9.28
C GLY A 627 -34.73 42.41 7.76
N LYS A 628 -34.94 43.63 7.25
CA LYS A 628 -35.22 43.92 5.83
C LYS A 628 -33.95 44.26 5.07
N LEU A 629 -33.08 43.27 4.91
CA LEU A 629 -31.75 43.49 4.33
C LEU A 629 -31.81 43.73 2.82
N THR A 630 -32.87 43.30 2.13
CA THR A 630 -33.09 43.66 0.71
C THR A 630 -33.43 45.14 0.58
N GLU A 631 -34.31 45.66 1.43
CA GLU A 631 -34.61 47.10 1.51
C GLU A 631 -33.37 47.93 1.88
N ALA A 632 -32.59 47.49 2.88
CA ALA A 632 -31.33 48.13 3.25
C ALA A 632 -30.28 48.08 2.12
N THR A 633 -30.23 46.99 1.33
CA THR A 633 -29.34 46.89 0.16
C THR A 633 -29.69 47.94 -0.90
N LYS A 634 -30.98 48.19 -1.17
CA LYS A 634 -31.40 49.26 -2.10
C LYS A 634 -30.99 50.65 -1.60
N LEU A 635 -31.10 50.89 -0.29
CA LEU A 635 -30.65 52.14 0.33
C LEU A 635 -29.13 52.30 0.26
N LYS A 636 -28.37 51.22 0.39
CA LYS A 636 -26.92 51.18 0.12
C LYS A 636 -26.62 51.55 -1.33
N GLU A 637 -27.26 50.90 -2.30
CA GLU A 637 -27.06 51.18 -3.74
C GLU A 637 -27.35 52.64 -4.10
N THR A 638 -28.48 53.16 -3.63
CA THR A 638 -28.92 54.55 -3.92
C THR A 638 -28.00 55.58 -3.25
N GLY A 639 -27.45 55.27 -2.07
CA GLY A 639 -26.54 56.16 -1.34
C GLY A 639 -25.06 56.04 -1.74
N ALA A 640 -24.66 54.95 -2.39
CA ALA A 640 -23.25 54.62 -2.65
C ALA A 640 -22.54 55.65 -3.53
N GLU A 641 -23.22 56.15 -4.56
CA GLU A 641 -22.62 57.12 -5.50
C GLU A 641 -22.27 58.44 -4.82
N LYS A 642 -23.08 58.88 -3.85
CA LYS A 642 -22.96 60.21 -3.21
C LYS A 642 -22.28 60.19 -1.84
N PHE A 643 -22.36 59.07 -1.13
CA PHE A 643 -21.90 58.93 0.25
C PHE A 643 -20.99 57.72 0.45
N GLY A 644 -20.56 57.03 -0.61
CA GLY A 644 -19.77 55.79 -0.55
C GLY A 644 -18.53 55.86 0.35
N THR A 645 -17.86 57.01 0.43
CA THR A 645 -16.68 57.21 1.28
C THR A 645 -17.00 57.85 2.64
N HIS A 646 -18.26 58.15 2.93
CA HIS A 646 -18.68 58.78 4.18
C HIS A 646 -18.62 57.77 5.35
N PRO A 647 -17.99 58.06 6.50
CA PRO A 647 -17.82 57.09 7.59
C PRO A 647 -19.13 56.51 8.15
N GLN A 648 -20.20 57.30 8.23
CA GLN A 648 -21.53 56.79 8.63
C GLN A 648 -22.12 55.82 7.59
N PHE A 649 -21.93 56.09 6.29
CA PHE A 649 -22.39 55.22 5.22
C PHE A 649 -21.58 53.92 5.18
N ILE A 650 -20.25 54.00 5.35
CA ILE A 650 -19.37 52.83 5.49
C ILE A 650 -19.77 51.98 6.69
N SER A 651 -20.06 52.61 7.84
CA SER A 651 -20.50 51.91 9.06
C SER A 651 -21.83 51.19 8.86
N PHE A 652 -22.78 51.84 8.19
CA PHE A 652 -24.05 51.22 7.79
C PHE A 652 -23.84 50.07 6.80
N ALA A 653 -23.09 50.30 5.71
CA ALA A 653 -22.85 49.32 4.67
C ALA A 653 -22.18 48.06 5.23
N ARG A 654 -21.29 48.23 6.22
CA ARG A 654 -20.67 47.14 6.97
C ARG A 654 -21.68 46.41 7.84
N LEU A 655 -22.45 47.12 8.66
CA LEU A 655 -23.48 46.49 9.49
C LEU A 655 -24.46 45.68 8.63
N LEU A 656 -24.81 46.19 7.46
CA LEU A 656 -25.61 45.48 6.47
C LEU A 656 -24.91 44.22 5.96
N ASP A 657 -23.66 44.33 5.51
CA ASP A 657 -22.90 43.19 4.98
C ASP A 657 -22.67 42.12 6.07
N ASP A 658 -22.41 42.50 7.32
CA ASP A 658 -22.28 41.59 8.46
C ASP A 658 -23.59 40.85 8.74
N LYS A 659 -24.73 41.56 8.73
CA LYS A 659 -26.06 40.95 8.91
C LYS A 659 -26.43 40.03 7.75
N LYS A 660 -26.07 40.39 6.52
CA LYS A 660 -26.24 39.53 5.34
C LYS A 660 -25.36 38.29 5.46
N LYS A 661 -24.09 38.44 5.85
CA LYS A 661 -23.15 37.34 6.04
C LYS A 661 -23.57 36.40 7.17
N GLU A 662 -24.09 36.91 8.28
CA GLU A 662 -24.70 36.11 9.35
C GLU A 662 -25.86 35.26 8.78
N ALA A 663 -26.76 35.87 8.03
CA ALA A 663 -27.89 35.19 7.40
C ALA A 663 -27.44 34.16 6.35
N GLU A 664 -26.49 34.51 5.49
CA GLU A 664 -25.91 33.68 4.42
C GLU A 664 -25.12 32.50 4.99
N ASN A 665 -24.37 32.67 6.08
CA ASN A 665 -23.67 31.57 6.73
C ASN A 665 -24.66 30.54 7.26
N ILE A 666 -25.73 30.98 7.93
CA ILE A 666 -26.80 30.10 8.41
C ILE A 666 -27.50 29.42 7.22
N TYR A 667 -27.72 30.17 6.14
CA TYR A 667 -28.35 29.66 4.93
C TYR A 667 -27.46 28.66 4.17
N LYS A 668 -26.14 28.85 4.14
CA LYS A 668 -25.18 27.90 3.56
C LYS A 668 -25.13 26.60 4.35
N ILE A 669 -25.19 26.67 5.68
CA ILE A 669 -25.36 25.48 6.54
C ILE A 669 -26.69 24.80 6.21
N TYR A 670 -27.77 25.56 6.05
CA TYR A 670 -29.04 25.00 5.56
C TYR A 670 -28.90 24.30 4.20
N GLN A 671 -28.20 24.88 3.23
CA GLN A 671 -28.00 24.29 1.91
C GLN A 671 -27.22 22.98 1.99
N GLN A 672 -26.10 22.97 2.72
CA GLN A 672 -25.29 21.78 2.96
C GLN A 672 -26.08 20.70 3.70
N ASP A 673 -26.84 21.08 4.73
CA ASP A 673 -27.68 20.16 5.50
C ASP A 673 -28.84 19.63 4.66
N LYS A 674 -29.46 20.46 3.81
CA LYS A 674 -30.53 20.04 2.88
C LYS A 674 -30.01 19.10 1.80
N GLU A 675 -28.86 19.39 1.22
CA GLU A 675 -28.20 18.53 0.22
C GLU A 675 -27.78 17.20 0.85
N SER A 676 -27.14 17.26 2.03
CA SER A 676 -26.77 16.08 2.83
C SER A 676 -27.99 15.32 3.37
N ALA A 677 -29.12 15.99 3.54
CA ALA A 677 -30.39 15.37 3.94
C ALA A 677 -31.01 14.59 2.77
N GLY A 678 -30.91 15.08 1.54
CA GLY A 678 -31.61 14.48 0.39
C GLY A 678 -33.11 14.35 0.65
N GLU A 679 -33.64 13.13 0.63
CA GLU A 679 -35.04 12.83 0.99
C GLU A 679 -35.22 12.38 2.47
N GLN A 680 -34.22 12.55 3.35
CA GLN A 680 -34.31 12.14 4.76
C GLN A 680 -35.09 13.15 5.62
N TYR A 681 -36.34 12.83 5.94
CA TYR A 681 -37.26 13.72 6.66
C TYR A 681 -36.72 14.36 7.95
N GLU A 682 -36.15 13.60 8.88
CA GLU A 682 -35.66 14.15 10.16
C GLU A 682 -34.56 15.21 9.96
N ARG A 683 -33.69 15.00 8.97
CA ARG A 683 -32.66 15.98 8.61
C ARG A 683 -33.25 17.19 7.88
N LEU A 684 -34.29 16.99 7.07
CA LEU A 684 -35.01 18.09 6.44
C LEU A 684 -35.76 18.96 7.45
N ILE A 685 -36.21 18.41 8.59
CA ILE A 685 -36.77 19.20 9.70
C ILE A 685 -35.70 20.06 10.38
N VAL A 686 -34.48 19.54 10.58
CA VAL A 686 -33.34 20.33 11.07
C VAL A 686 -33.00 21.45 10.08
N ALA A 687 -32.92 21.12 8.79
CA ALA A 687 -32.70 22.11 7.73
C ALA A 687 -33.80 23.20 7.73
N LYS A 688 -35.06 22.84 8.03
CA LYS A 688 -36.16 23.81 8.15
C LYS A 688 -35.97 24.78 9.32
N SER A 689 -35.47 24.30 10.46
CA SER A 689 -35.14 25.17 11.60
C SER A 689 -34.02 26.15 11.26
N LEU A 690 -33.00 25.70 10.53
CA LEU A 690 -31.89 26.56 10.08
C LEU A 690 -32.37 27.64 9.09
N LEU A 691 -33.23 27.27 8.15
CA LEU A 691 -33.81 28.22 7.20
C LEU A 691 -34.70 29.27 7.90
N SER A 692 -35.49 28.86 8.89
CA SER A 692 -36.27 29.79 9.71
C SER A 692 -35.37 30.80 10.42
N ARG A 693 -34.26 30.33 11.01
CA ARG A 693 -33.28 31.18 11.68
C ARG A 693 -32.61 32.14 10.70
N ALA A 694 -32.29 31.72 9.47
CA ALA A 694 -31.75 32.62 8.44
C ALA A 694 -32.75 33.74 8.08
N LYS A 695 -34.05 33.42 8.03
CA LYS A 695 -35.12 34.40 7.76
C LYS A 695 -35.33 35.40 8.90
N ASP A 696 -35.04 35.04 10.16
CA ASP A 696 -35.10 36.00 11.28
C ASP A 696 -34.10 37.14 11.10
N PHE A 697 -32.97 36.89 10.42
CA PHE A 697 -31.98 37.92 10.07
C PHE A 697 -32.31 38.62 8.75
N TRP A 698 -32.89 37.91 7.78
CA TRP A 698 -33.19 38.43 6.43
C TRP A 698 -34.57 37.97 5.95
N ASN A 699 -35.61 38.70 6.37
CA ASN A 699 -37.00 38.29 6.17
C ASN A 699 -37.58 38.66 4.80
N ASP A 700 -36.96 39.61 4.10
CA ASP A 700 -37.34 40.11 2.78
C ASP A 700 -36.46 39.55 1.65
N SER A 701 -35.74 38.44 1.90
CA SER A 701 -34.97 37.72 0.89
C SER A 701 -35.89 36.89 -0.03
N PRO A 702 -35.98 37.19 -1.34
CA PRO A 702 -36.78 36.39 -2.27
C PRO A 702 -36.29 34.93 -2.36
N GLU A 703 -34.98 34.72 -2.25
CA GLU A 703 -34.37 33.40 -2.30
C GLU A 703 -34.79 32.55 -1.09
N TYR A 704 -34.78 33.11 0.12
CA TYR A 704 -35.09 32.36 1.34
C TYR A 704 -36.57 31.99 1.38
N ILE A 705 -37.42 32.90 0.90
CA ILE A 705 -38.86 32.66 0.73
C ILE A 705 -39.09 31.51 -0.27
N GLN A 706 -38.39 31.50 -1.39
CA GLN A 706 -38.49 30.41 -2.38
C GLN A 706 -37.97 29.08 -1.83
N ALA A 707 -36.83 29.10 -1.13
CA ALA A 707 -36.21 27.93 -0.53
C ALA A 707 -37.11 27.28 0.54
N GLU A 708 -37.86 28.09 1.28
CA GLU A 708 -38.83 27.63 2.28
C GLU A 708 -40.00 26.92 1.62
N ASN A 709 -40.54 27.48 0.54
CA ASN A 709 -41.60 26.85 -0.24
C ASN A 709 -41.17 25.49 -0.79
N GLN A 710 -39.97 25.40 -1.39
CA GLN A 710 -39.43 24.15 -1.92
C GLN A 710 -39.17 23.11 -0.82
N LEU A 711 -38.60 23.55 0.31
CA LEU A 711 -38.31 22.66 1.44
C LEU A 711 -39.60 22.12 2.06
N ASN A 712 -40.63 22.97 2.21
CA ASN A 712 -41.93 22.55 2.72
C ASN A 712 -42.59 21.50 1.81
N GLN A 713 -42.49 21.67 0.49
CA GLN A 713 -42.97 20.69 -0.49
C GLN A 713 -42.20 19.36 -0.38
N LEU A 714 -40.88 19.41 -0.24
CA LEU A 714 -40.03 18.22 -0.10
C LEU A 714 -40.32 17.48 1.22
N ILE A 715 -40.43 18.20 2.34
CA ILE A 715 -40.79 17.63 3.65
C ILE A 715 -42.16 16.95 3.59
N ALA A 716 -43.14 17.56 2.90
CA ALA A 716 -44.46 16.96 2.72
C ALA A 716 -44.41 15.65 1.91
N LYS A 717 -43.55 15.57 0.88
CA LYS A 717 -43.34 14.39 0.05
C LYS A 717 -42.69 13.22 0.81
N VAL A 718 -41.72 13.51 1.66
CA VAL A 718 -40.82 12.49 2.27
C VAL A 718 -41.17 12.14 3.72
N LYS A 719 -42.24 12.73 4.27
CA LYS A 719 -42.71 12.50 5.64
C LYS A 719 -42.92 10.99 5.91
N PRO A 720 -42.12 10.35 6.78
CA PRO A 720 -42.13 8.91 6.96
C PRO A 720 -43.36 8.50 7.77
N LYS A 721 -43.95 7.37 7.36
CA LYS A 721 -44.90 6.64 8.21
C LYS A 721 -44.09 5.88 9.27
N PRO A 722 -44.47 5.92 10.56
CA PRO A 722 -43.57 5.59 11.65
C PRO A 722 -43.19 4.10 11.68
N LYS A 723 -41.90 3.80 11.91
CA LYS A 723 -41.39 2.45 12.25
C LYS A 723 -40.23 2.49 13.27
N PRO A 724 -40.03 1.41 14.08
CA PRO A 724 -39.22 1.42 15.30
C PRO A 724 -37.76 1.02 15.05
N LYS A 725 -36.80 1.64 15.77
CA LYS A 725 -35.35 1.37 15.72
C LYS A 725 -34.94 0.16 16.58
N ILE A 726 -34.10 -0.74 16.06
CA ILE A 726 -33.29 -1.67 16.87
C ILE A 726 -31.89 -1.76 16.24
N ARG A 727 -30.90 -1.12 16.87
CA ARG A 727 -29.47 -1.46 16.74
C ARG A 727 -29.13 -2.36 17.92
N ALA A 728 -29.25 -3.67 17.76
CA ALA A 728 -28.81 -4.62 18.78
C ALA A 728 -27.74 -5.53 18.19
N ARG A 729 -26.62 -5.65 18.92
CA ARG A 729 -25.61 -6.70 18.79
C ARG A 729 -26.31 -8.05 18.55
N GLU A 730 -25.91 -8.82 17.53
CA GLU A 730 -26.54 -10.11 17.18
C GLU A 730 -26.72 -10.95 18.46
N GLN A 731 -27.96 -11.17 18.87
CA GLN A 731 -28.27 -11.89 20.11
C GLN A 731 -28.03 -13.38 19.91
N SER A 732 -27.62 -14.08 20.98
CA SER A 732 -27.43 -15.52 20.93
C SER A 732 -28.72 -16.24 20.55
N ILE A 733 -28.61 -17.38 19.86
CA ILE A 733 -29.73 -18.27 19.52
C ILE A 733 -30.62 -18.54 20.75
N ASP A 734 -30.01 -18.63 21.93
CA ASP A 734 -30.67 -18.92 23.20
C ASP A 734 -31.56 -17.74 23.69
N ALA A 735 -31.17 -16.49 23.40
CA ALA A 735 -31.93 -15.29 23.76
C ALA A 735 -33.15 -15.02 22.87
N ILE A 736 -33.15 -15.54 21.63
CA ILE A 736 -34.29 -15.44 20.70
C ILE A 736 -35.43 -16.36 21.16
N SER A 737 -35.11 -17.44 21.86
CA SER A 737 -36.08 -18.44 22.35
C SER A 737 -36.96 -17.95 23.52
N SER A 738 -36.55 -16.90 24.25
CA SER A 738 -37.23 -16.46 25.49
C SER A 738 -38.28 -15.34 25.28
N THR A 739 -38.34 -14.74 24.10
CA THR A 739 -39.35 -13.72 23.77
C THR A 739 -40.40 -14.33 22.84
N GLY A 740 -41.62 -14.52 23.36
CA GLY A 740 -42.72 -15.25 22.71
C GLY A 740 -42.82 -15.02 21.20
N GLY A 741 -42.74 -16.13 20.45
CA GLY A 741 -42.83 -16.14 19.00
C GLY A 741 -44.13 -15.50 18.54
N ALA A 742 -44.03 -14.35 17.87
CA ALA A 742 -45.14 -13.80 17.13
C ALA A 742 -45.59 -14.86 16.11
N THR A 743 -46.82 -15.32 16.24
CA THR A 743 -47.45 -16.28 15.33
C THR A 743 -47.34 -15.82 13.88
N ARG A 744 -47.30 -16.80 12.97
CA ARG A 744 -47.08 -16.70 11.51
C ARG A 744 -47.89 -15.59 10.80
N ALA A 745 -48.93 -15.03 11.42
CA ALA A 745 -49.97 -14.24 10.78
C ALA A 745 -49.75 -12.72 10.72
N ASN A 746 -48.72 -12.12 11.35
CA ASN A 746 -48.63 -10.64 11.42
C ASN A 746 -47.22 -10.02 11.37
N TRP A 747 -46.22 -10.75 10.88
CA TRP A 747 -44.87 -10.20 10.75
C TRP A 747 -44.76 -9.24 9.55
N LYS A 748 -44.34 -7.99 9.82
CA LYS A 748 -43.93 -7.05 8.77
C LYS A 748 -42.40 -7.11 8.66
N PRO A 749 -41.85 -7.26 7.44
CA PRO A 749 -40.41 -7.18 7.23
C PRO A 749 -39.79 -5.96 7.92
N VAL A 750 -38.70 -6.21 8.65
CA VAL A 750 -37.90 -5.19 9.31
C VAL A 750 -36.76 -4.83 8.36
N GLU A 751 -36.56 -3.53 8.14
CA GLU A 751 -35.45 -3.06 7.33
C GLU A 751 -34.12 -3.39 7.99
N SER A 752 -33.17 -3.83 7.19
CA SER A 752 -31.79 -4.06 7.61
C SER A 752 -31.02 -2.75 7.65
N ASP A 753 -30.12 -2.60 8.63
CA ASP A 753 -29.14 -1.51 8.65
C ASP A 753 -27.98 -1.75 7.67
N SER A 754 -27.87 -2.96 7.12
CA SER A 754 -26.82 -3.41 6.19
C SER A 754 -27.44 -4.08 4.96
N GLU A 755 -28.34 -3.36 4.26
CA GLU A 755 -29.05 -3.88 3.09
C GLU A 755 -28.12 -4.20 1.91
N CYS A 756 -28.41 -5.29 1.19
CA CYS A 756 -27.72 -5.65 -0.05
C CYS A 756 -28.09 -4.68 -1.17
N THR A 757 -27.14 -3.80 -1.50
CA THR A 757 -27.27 -2.72 -2.47
C THR A 757 -26.25 -2.86 -3.60
N LYS A 758 -26.57 -2.30 -4.78
CA LYS A 758 -25.69 -2.39 -5.98
C LYS A 758 -24.26 -1.90 -5.73
N ARG A 759 -24.07 -0.89 -4.86
CA ARG A 759 -22.75 -0.35 -4.48
C ARG A 759 -21.81 -1.36 -3.80
N LEU A 760 -22.34 -2.47 -3.29
CA LEU A 760 -21.53 -3.51 -2.62
C LEU A 760 -21.01 -4.56 -3.60
N ALA A 761 -21.42 -4.51 -4.87
CA ALA A 761 -21.08 -5.48 -5.90
C ALA A 761 -19.57 -5.66 -6.05
N GLY A 762 -19.09 -6.90 -5.96
CA GLY A 762 -17.68 -7.28 -6.12
C GLY A 762 -16.77 -7.00 -4.91
N TYR A 763 -17.27 -6.31 -3.87
CA TYR A 763 -16.45 -5.91 -2.71
C TYR A 763 -16.53 -6.86 -1.51
N GLY A 764 -17.16 -8.03 -1.63
CA GLY A 764 -17.52 -8.92 -0.51
C GLY A 764 -16.34 -9.53 0.29
N LYS A 765 -15.08 -9.26 -0.10
CA LYS A 765 -13.88 -9.49 0.74
C LYS A 765 -13.77 -8.47 1.89
N ARG A 766 -14.28 -7.25 1.72
CA ARG A 766 -14.25 -6.18 2.72
C ARG A 766 -15.39 -6.39 3.73
N ALA A 767 -15.10 -6.35 5.03
CA ALA A 767 -16.11 -6.55 6.07
C ALA A 767 -17.30 -5.57 5.96
N LYS A 768 -17.04 -4.31 5.57
CA LYS A 768 -18.05 -3.26 5.36
C LYS A 768 -18.97 -3.49 4.15
N ALA A 769 -18.65 -4.44 3.27
CA ALA A 769 -19.43 -4.76 2.08
C ALA A 769 -20.25 -6.05 2.19
N ILE A 770 -20.28 -6.65 3.38
CA ILE A 770 -21.15 -7.78 3.71
C ILE A 770 -22.52 -7.21 4.09
N CYS A 771 -23.59 -7.79 3.53
CA CYS A 771 -24.97 -7.36 3.78
C CYS A 771 -25.81 -8.51 4.34
N PHE A 772 -26.99 -8.20 4.87
CA PHE A 772 -27.96 -9.19 5.37
C PHE A 772 -29.36 -8.57 5.42
N ASP A 773 -30.42 -9.40 5.42
CA ASP A 773 -31.78 -8.96 5.72
C ASP A 773 -32.18 -9.37 7.15
N MET A 774 -33.07 -8.63 7.81
CA MET A 774 -33.52 -8.95 9.16
C MET A 774 -34.67 -9.97 9.14
N ILE A 775 -34.52 -11.05 9.91
CA ILE A 775 -35.55 -12.10 10.07
C ILE A 775 -36.33 -11.95 11.39
N HIS A 776 -35.78 -11.19 12.32
CA HIS A 776 -36.41 -10.82 13.57
C HIS A 776 -35.89 -9.44 13.99
N ARG A 777 -36.59 -8.80 14.93
CA ARG A 777 -36.19 -7.51 15.52
C ARG A 777 -34.75 -7.51 16.07
N SER A 778 -34.28 -8.66 16.52
CA SER A 778 -32.94 -8.86 17.10
C SER A 778 -32.10 -9.93 16.38
N ALA A 779 -32.52 -10.38 15.19
CA ALA A 779 -31.79 -11.42 14.46
C ALA A 779 -31.75 -11.15 12.95
N ARG A 780 -30.55 -11.27 12.39
CA ARG A 780 -30.29 -11.25 10.94
C ARG A 780 -30.44 -12.64 10.31
N GLY A 781 -30.78 -12.65 9.03
CA GLY A 781 -30.64 -13.80 8.15
C GLY A 781 -29.17 -14.09 7.80
N PRO A 782 -28.92 -14.94 6.79
CA PRO A 782 -27.58 -15.27 6.32
C PRO A 782 -26.79 -14.01 5.91
N LEU A 783 -25.47 -14.05 6.11
CA LEU A 783 -24.58 -13.02 5.58
C LEU A 783 -24.43 -13.21 4.07
N MET A 784 -24.56 -12.12 3.33
CA MET A 784 -24.60 -12.11 1.89
C MET A 784 -23.46 -11.24 1.33
N VAL A 785 -23.01 -11.57 0.13
CA VAL A 785 -22.14 -10.73 -0.71
C VAL A 785 -22.86 -10.41 -2.01
N VAL A 786 -22.62 -9.21 -2.56
CA VAL A 786 -23.24 -8.79 -3.81
C VAL A 786 -22.32 -9.12 -4.97
N ILE A 787 -22.85 -9.89 -5.92
CA ILE A 787 -22.18 -10.33 -7.14
C ILE A 787 -22.42 -9.28 -8.23
N PRO A 788 -21.37 -8.75 -8.88
CA PRO A 788 -21.54 -7.73 -9.91
C PRO A 788 -22.21 -8.29 -11.16
N ASN A 789 -22.89 -7.41 -11.90
CA ASN A 789 -23.30 -7.71 -13.27
C ASN A 789 -22.05 -7.93 -14.14
N GLY A 790 -22.20 -8.65 -15.25
CA GLY A 790 -21.14 -8.93 -16.21
C GLY A 790 -21.73 -9.44 -17.52
N GLU A 791 -20.89 -9.96 -18.41
CA GLU A 791 -21.35 -10.46 -19.72
C GLU A 791 -22.42 -11.56 -19.60
N THR A 792 -22.37 -12.35 -18.52
CA THR A 792 -23.33 -13.44 -18.26
C THR A 792 -24.61 -12.99 -17.54
N TYR A 793 -24.60 -11.85 -16.84
CA TYR A 793 -25.72 -11.40 -16.00
C TYR A 793 -25.93 -9.89 -16.08
N GLU A 794 -27.10 -9.46 -16.58
CA GLU A 794 -27.46 -8.05 -16.74
C GLU A 794 -27.64 -7.29 -15.42
N LYS A 795 -28.01 -7.98 -14.33
CA LYS A 795 -28.28 -7.38 -13.03
C LYS A 795 -27.46 -8.05 -11.94
N PRO A 796 -26.91 -7.27 -10.98
CA PRO A 796 -26.27 -7.84 -9.81
C PRO A 796 -27.31 -8.58 -8.95
N PHE A 797 -26.87 -9.61 -8.25
CA PHE A 797 -27.65 -10.36 -7.27
C PHE A 797 -26.81 -10.56 -6.01
N ALA A 798 -27.43 -10.93 -4.88
CA ALA A 798 -26.68 -11.29 -3.68
C ALA A 798 -26.69 -12.81 -3.49
N ILE A 799 -25.61 -13.37 -2.97
CA ILE A 799 -25.49 -14.79 -2.63
C ILE A 799 -24.91 -14.93 -1.23
N ALA A 800 -25.31 -15.99 -0.52
CA ALA A 800 -24.78 -16.27 0.81
C ALA A 800 -23.24 -16.37 0.77
N LYS A 801 -22.58 -15.64 1.68
CA LYS A 801 -21.11 -15.59 1.79
C LYS A 801 -20.53 -16.96 2.15
N TYR A 802 -21.30 -17.73 2.89
CA TYR A 802 -21.00 -19.05 3.44
C TYR A 802 -22.08 -20.05 3.00
N GLU A 803 -21.76 -21.34 3.04
CA GLU A 803 -22.78 -22.40 3.14
C GLU A 803 -23.74 -22.04 4.29
N ILE A 804 -25.03 -22.33 4.14
CA ILE A 804 -26.00 -22.06 5.22
C ILE A 804 -25.53 -22.79 6.48
N SER A 805 -25.30 -22.03 7.55
CA SER A 805 -24.79 -22.59 8.79
C SER A 805 -25.89 -23.22 9.63
N VAL A 806 -25.52 -24.14 10.51
CA VAL A 806 -26.39 -24.64 11.59
C VAL A 806 -26.96 -23.47 12.40
N SER A 807 -26.20 -22.40 12.63
CA SER A 807 -26.70 -21.21 13.32
C SER A 807 -27.81 -20.48 12.55
N ASP A 808 -27.71 -20.36 11.24
CA ASP A 808 -28.75 -19.70 10.43
C ASP A 808 -29.99 -20.58 10.31
N TRP A 809 -29.80 -21.90 10.21
CA TRP A 809 -30.86 -22.91 10.25
C TRP A 809 -31.60 -22.94 11.59
N SER A 810 -30.89 -22.94 12.72
CA SER A 810 -31.51 -22.94 14.05
C SER A 810 -32.35 -21.70 14.31
N LYS A 811 -31.98 -20.53 13.78
CA LYS A 811 -32.82 -19.32 13.85
C LYS A 811 -34.13 -19.51 13.08
N TYR A 812 -34.07 -20.14 11.91
CA TYR A 812 -35.27 -20.52 11.17
C TYR A 812 -36.15 -21.43 12.00
N CYS A 813 -35.64 -22.56 12.51
CA CYS A 813 -36.43 -23.48 13.32
C CYS A 813 -37.08 -22.83 14.54
N ILE A 814 -36.36 -21.93 15.23
CA ILE A 814 -36.89 -21.19 16.39
C ILE A 814 -38.00 -20.24 15.99
N LEU A 815 -37.82 -19.50 14.90
CA LEU A 815 -38.76 -18.44 14.49
C LEU A 815 -39.95 -18.96 13.67
N SER A 816 -39.80 -20.07 12.96
CA SER A 816 -40.86 -20.72 12.18
C SER A 816 -41.67 -21.71 13.01
N GLY A 817 -41.04 -22.35 14.00
CA GLY A 817 -41.62 -23.47 14.74
C GLY A 817 -41.81 -24.75 13.91
N THR A 818 -41.26 -24.81 12.68
CA THR A 818 -41.48 -25.91 11.74
C THR A 818 -40.44 -27.03 11.83
N CYS A 819 -39.33 -26.80 12.54
CA CYS A 819 -38.28 -27.78 12.74
C CYS A 819 -37.66 -27.65 14.13
N LYS A 820 -36.83 -28.63 14.52
CA LYS A 820 -36.11 -28.61 15.79
C LYS A 820 -34.76 -27.89 15.61
N PRO A 821 -34.44 -26.85 16.40
CA PRO A 821 -33.15 -26.19 16.31
C PRO A 821 -32.04 -27.10 16.84
N VAL A 822 -30.85 -27.01 16.23
CA VAL A 822 -29.63 -27.62 16.74
C VAL A 822 -29.08 -26.73 17.86
N LYS A 823 -29.03 -27.28 19.08
CA LYS A 823 -28.61 -26.55 20.29
C LYS A 823 -27.12 -26.66 20.61
N ASP A 824 -26.42 -27.58 19.94
CA ASP A 824 -24.99 -27.79 20.10
C ASP A 824 -24.22 -26.51 19.72
N LYS A 825 -23.48 -25.97 20.68
CA LYS A 825 -22.78 -24.68 20.52
C LYS A 825 -21.57 -24.82 19.61
N ASP A 826 -20.93 -25.97 19.60
CA ASP A 826 -19.68 -26.21 18.85
C ASP A 826 -19.97 -26.37 17.35
N LYS A 827 -21.18 -26.84 17.01
CA LYS A 827 -21.65 -27.00 15.63
C LYS A 827 -22.26 -25.74 15.01
N ARG A 828 -22.34 -24.61 15.74
CA ARG A 828 -23.05 -23.40 15.25
C ARG A 828 -22.51 -22.88 13.92
N ASN A 829 -21.21 -23.02 13.68
CA ASN A 829 -20.58 -22.57 12.44
C ASN A 829 -20.40 -23.71 11.42
N ASP A 830 -20.92 -24.91 11.67
CA ASP A 830 -20.87 -25.99 10.68
C ASP A 830 -21.88 -25.74 9.57
N PRO A 831 -21.64 -26.24 8.34
CA PRO A 831 -22.67 -26.26 7.30
C PRO A 831 -23.85 -27.13 7.75
N ILE A 832 -25.07 -26.65 7.54
CA ILE A 832 -26.26 -27.49 7.74
C ILE A 832 -26.28 -28.59 6.66
N ARG A 833 -26.53 -29.82 7.11
CA ARG A 833 -26.54 -31.06 6.31
C ARG A 833 -27.53 -32.04 6.92
N ASN A 834 -27.77 -33.18 6.27
CA ASN A 834 -28.81 -34.15 6.66
C ASN A 834 -30.24 -33.56 6.67
N ILE A 835 -30.52 -32.65 5.75
CA ILE A 835 -31.86 -32.11 5.49
C ILE A 835 -32.24 -32.41 4.04
N SER A 836 -33.52 -32.49 3.73
CA SER A 836 -34.01 -32.65 2.36
C SER A 836 -33.97 -31.32 1.58
N LEU A 837 -33.98 -31.40 0.25
CA LEU A 837 -34.15 -30.24 -0.62
C LEU A 837 -35.45 -29.50 -0.31
N GLN A 838 -36.52 -30.24 0.04
CA GLN A 838 -37.79 -29.62 0.38
C GLN A 838 -37.66 -28.74 1.63
N GLU A 839 -36.96 -29.21 2.66
CA GLU A 839 -36.67 -28.41 3.86
C GLU A 839 -35.83 -27.17 3.54
N ALA A 840 -34.84 -27.27 2.64
CA ALA A 840 -34.07 -26.11 2.19
C ALA A 840 -34.92 -25.11 1.38
N LYS A 841 -35.84 -25.59 0.55
CA LYS A 841 -36.82 -24.75 -0.16
C LYS A 841 -37.80 -24.10 0.79
N ASP A 842 -38.25 -24.80 1.83
CA ASP A 842 -39.13 -24.26 2.86
C ASP A 842 -38.42 -23.18 3.67
N TYR A 843 -37.13 -23.35 3.96
CA TYR A 843 -36.30 -22.29 4.55
C TYR A 843 -36.17 -21.07 3.63
N ALA A 844 -35.92 -21.27 2.33
CA ALA A 844 -35.83 -20.18 1.36
C ALA A 844 -37.18 -19.43 1.21
N SER A 845 -38.30 -20.15 1.16
CA SER A 845 -39.65 -19.57 1.11
C SER A 845 -39.94 -18.79 2.37
N TRP A 846 -39.69 -19.38 3.54
CA TRP A 846 -39.85 -18.70 4.82
C TRP A 846 -38.98 -17.45 4.91
N LEU A 847 -37.71 -17.53 4.49
CA LEU A 847 -36.80 -16.38 4.49
C LEU A 847 -37.34 -15.29 3.55
N SER A 848 -37.93 -15.69 2.42
CA SER A 848 -38.54 -14.76 1.48
C SER A 848 -39.75 -14.04 2.06
N GLU A 849 -40.66 -14.79 2.66
CA GLU A 849 -41.84 -14.27 3.36
C GLU A 849 -41.41 -13.34 4.52
N ARG A 850 -40.40 -13.75 5.28
CA ARG A 850 -39.97 -13.05 6.50
C ARG A 850 -39.28 -11.72 6.19
N THR A 851 -38.48 -11.69 5.13
CA THR A 851 -37.68 -10.51 4.74
C THR A 851 -38.38 -9.64 3.69
N GLY A 852 -39.40 -10.17 3.01
CA GLY A 852 -40.02 -9.52 1.86
C GLY A 852 -39.13 -9.47 0.62
N LYS A 853 -38.00 -10.19 0.62
CA LYS A 853 -37.05 -10.29 -0.51
C LYS A 853 -37.12 -11.71 -1.08
N LYS A 854 -36.82 -11.91 -2.36
CA LYS A 854 -36.93 -13.25 -2.98
C LYS A 854 -35.64 -14.04 -2.82
N TYR A 855 -35.69 -15.11 -2.02
CA TYR A 855 -34.61 -16.07 -1.79
C TYR A 855 -34.88 -17.40 -2.46
N ARG A 856 -33.85 -18.00 -3.07
CA ARG A 856 -33.93 -19.35 -3.65
C ARG A 856 -32.57 -20.03 -3.74
N ILE A 857 -32.59 -21.33 -4.02
CA ILE A 857 -31.40 -22.08 -4.44
C ILE A 857 -30.84 -21.45 -5.74
N PRO A 858 -29.52 -21.28 -5.87
CA PRO A 858 -28.91 -20.75 -7.09
C PRO A 858 -29.16 -21.67 -8.28
N THR A 859 -29.23 -21.07 -9.47
CA THR A 859 -29.02 -21.85 -10.70
C THR A 859 -27.57 -22.26 -10.82
N LYS A 860 -27.29 -23.30 -11.62
CA LYS A 860 -25.93 -23.75 -11.90
C LYS A 860 -25.04 -22.59 -12.36
N SER A 861 -25.51 -21.83 -13.35
CA SER A 861 -24.75 -20.71 -13.92
C SER A 861 -24.50 -19.59 -12.89
N GLU A 862 -25.47 -19.29 -12.02
CA GLU A 862 -25.30 -18.23 -11.00
C GLU A 862 -24.26 -18.64 -9.96
N TRP A 863 -24.30 -19.91 -9.55
CA TRP A 863 -23.34 -20.47 -8.61
C TRP A 863 -21.94 -20.50 -9.23
N GLU A 864 -21.79 -20.99 -10.46
CA GLU A 864 -20.52 -21.02 -11.20
C GLU A 864 -19.93 -19.63 -11.35
N TYR A 865 -20.75 -18.65 -11.76
CA TYR A 865 -20.31 -17.27 -11.92
C TYR A 865 -19.82 -16.67 -10.60
N ALA A 866 -20.60 -16.82 -9.52
CA ALA A 866 -20.24 -16.34 -8.20
C ALA A 866 -18.99 -17.04 -7.63
N ALA A 867 -18.85 -18.35 -7.84
CA ALA A 867 -17.70 -19.15 -7.42
C ALA A 867 -16.44 -18.81 -8.24
N ASN A 868 -16.61 -18.53 -9.54
CA ASN A 868 -15.50 -18.21 -10.44
C ASN A 868 -14.90 -16.83 -10.19
N ALA A 869 -15.74 -15.83 -9.90
CA ALA A 869 -15.31 -14.48 -9.55
C ALA A 869 -14.24 -13.91 -10.51
N GLU A 870 -14.46 -14.03 -11.83
CA GLU A 870 -13.53 -13.59 -12.89
C GLU A 870 -12.12 -14.20 -12.78
N GLY A 871 -12.00 -15.46 -12.33
CA GLY A 871 -10.69 -16.10 -12.19
C GLY A 871 -9.89 -15.63 -10.97
N LYS A 872 -10.49 -14.82 -10.08
CA LYS A 872 -9.83 -14.29 -8.88
C LYS A 872 -9.97 -15.24 -7.69
N GLN A 873 -9.76 -16.54 -7.89
CA GLN A 873 -9.74 -17.52 -6.80
C GLN A 873 -8.37 -17.58 -6.12
N PRO A 874 -8.28 -17.80 -4.80
CA PRO A 874 -7.03 -18.17 -4.14
C PRO A 874 -6.49 -19.53 -4.64
N LYS A 875 -5.22 -19.84 -4.36
CA LYS A 875 -4.62 -21.18 -4.57
C LYS A 875 -5.57 -22.27 -4.01
N LYS A 876 -5.61 -23.46 -4.64
CA LYS A 876 -6.57 -24.57 -4.39
C LYS A 876 -6.49 -25.15 -2.97
N ASP A 877 -6.95 -24.39 -1.98
CA ASP A 877 -6.95 -24.71 -0.57
C ASP A 877 -8.38 -25.02 -0.10
N PHE A 878 -8.91 -26.16 -0.55
CA PHE A 878 -10.28 -26.59 -0.28
C PHE A 878 -10.32 -27.68 0.79
N ASN A 879 -11.40 -27.75 1.57
CA ASN A 879 -11.64 -28.85 2.49
C ASN A 879 -12.14 -30.09 1.72
N CYS A 880 -11.25 -30.75 0.99
CA CYS A 880 -11.47 -32.01 0.30
C CYS A 880 -10.43 -33.04 0.76
N ARG A 881 -10.66 -34.32 0.50
CA ARG A 881 -9.77 -35.41 0.91
C ARG A 881 -8.41 -35.27 0.26
N VAL A 882 -7.42 -34.97 1.09
CA VAL A 882 -6.02 -35.16 0.75
C VAL A 882 -5.56 -36.35 1.57
N SER A 883 -5.12 -37.40 0.89
CA SER A 883 -4.56 -38.58 1.53
C SER A 883 -3.13 -38.73 1.06
N VAL A 884 -2.23 -38.90 2.02
CA VAL A 884 -0.83 -39.21 1.74
C VAL A 884 -0.53 -40.52 2.45
N ASN A 885 0.01 -41.51 1.73
CA ASN A 885 0.29 -42.85 2.26
C ASN A 885 -0.92 -43.53 2.92
N GLN A 886 -2.11 -43.43 2.31
CA GLN A 886 -3.37 -43.98 2.82
C GLN A 886 -3.87 -43.37 4.14
N LYS A 887 -3.18 -42.35 4.68
CA LYS A 887 -3.64 -41.55 5.83
C LYS A 887 -4.26 -40.26 5.34
N LEU A 888 -5.47 -39.99 5.81
CA LEU A 888 -6.24 -38.79 5.48
C LEU A 888 -5.68 -37.60 6.26
N ILE A 889 -5.08 -36.62 5.58
CA ILE A 889 -4.47 -35.42 6.19
C ILE A 889 -5.37 -34.18 6.08
N LYS A 890 -6.34 -34.20 5.17
CA LYS A 890 -7.35 -33.15 4.99
C LYS A 890 -8.65 -33.76 4.52
N GLY A 891 -9.79 -33.11 4.76
CA GLY A 891 -11.11 -33.69 4.47
C GLY A 891 -11.47 -34.83 5.44
N THR A 892 -10.96 -34.78 6.68
CA THR A 892 -11.31 -35.70 7.78
C THR A 892 -12.74 -35.50 8.27
N GLY A 893 -13.34 -34.35 7.97
CA GLY A 893 -14.71 -34.00 8.29
C GLY A 893 -15.08 -32.66 7.67
N ILE A 894 -16.30 -32.22 7.96
CA ILE A 894 -16.70 -30.83 7.74
C ILE A 894 -15.93 -29.91 8.68
N VAL A 895 -15.74 -28.67 8.23
CA VAL A 895 -15.14 -27.59 9.01
C VAL A 895 -16.09 -26.42 9.09
N SER A 896 -15.80 -25.48 9.99
CA SER A 896 -16.53 -24.22 10.12
C SER A 896 -16.69 -23.53 8.76
N VAL A 897 -17.90 -23.07 8.43
CA VAL A 897 -18.20 -22.32 7.20
C VAL A 897 -17.43 -21.01 7.09
N LYS A 898 -16.84 -20.54 8.21
CA LYS A 898 -16.00 -19.34 8.28
C LYS A 898 -14.52 -19.62 8.02
N SER A 899 -14.09 -20.88 7.97
CA SER A 899 -12.72 -21.27 7.66
C SER A 899 -12.41 -21.11 6.17
N GLY A 900 -11.14 -21.24 5.79
CA GLY A 900 -10.70 -21.12 4.39
C GLY A 900 -10.60 -19.69 3.85
N LYS A 901 -10.07 -19.57 2.64
CA LYS A 901 -9.88 -18.29 1.92
C LYS A 901 -11.13 -17.92 1.12
N SER A 902 -11.41 -16.62 0.99
CA SER A 902 -12.48 -16.13 0.13
C SER A 902 -12.02 -16.04 -1.33
N ASN A 903 -12.90 -16.32 -2.30
CA ASN A 903 -12.68 -15.93 -3.69
C ASN A 903 -12.75 -14.40 -3.90
N GLY A 904 -12.52 -13.94 -5.13
CA GLY A 904 -12.44 -12.53 -5.51
C GLY A 904 -13.63 -11.67 -5.09
N TRP A 905 -14.83 -12.25 -4.98
CA TRP A 905 -16.05 -11.56 -4.56
C TRP A 905 -16.50 -11.87 -3.15
N GLY A 906 -15.76 -12.70 -2.41
CA GLY A 906 -15.93 -12.87 -0.97
C GLY A 906 -16.56 -14.19 -0.53
N LEU A 907 -16.89 -15.13 -1.42
CA LEU A 907 -17.42 -16.45 -1.03
C LEU A 907 -16.31 -17.27 -0.39
N LYS A 908 -16.58 -17.89 0.77
CA LYS A 908 -15.71 -18.93 1.36
C LYS A 908 -16.29 -20.32 1.11
N ASN A 909 -15.50 -21.39 1.13
CA ASN A 909 -15.97 -22.78 0.91
C ASN A 909 -16.87 -22.91 -0.33
N TYR A 910 -16.53 -22.22 -1.43
CA TYR A 910 -17.24 -22.35 -2.70
C TYR A 910 -16.80 -23.63 -3.45
N ILE A 911 -15.83 -24.37 -2.92
CA ILE A 911 -15.36 -25.68 -3.37
C ILE A 911 -14.95 -26.45 -2.10
N GLY A 912 -15.34 -27.72 -2.01
CA GLY A 912 -15.09 -28.55 -0.82
C GLY A 912 -15.92 -28.15 0.38
N ASN A 913 -15.62 -28.76 1.53
CA ASN A 913 -16.45 -28.75 2.73
C ASN A 913 -17.76 -29.51 2.52
N VAL A 914 -18.82 -28.91 1.98
CA VAL A 914 -19.99 -29.65 1.48
C VAL A 914 -20.25 -29.32 0.01
N GLN A 915 -20.76 -30.30 -0.74
CA GLN A 915 -21.28 -30.02 -2.07
C GLN A 915 -22.58 -29.23 -1.95
N GLU A 916 -22.85 -28.34 -2.90
CA GLU A 916 -23.98 -27.41 -2.79
C GLU A 916 -25.04 -27.67 -3.86
N TRP A 917 -26.32 -27.69 -3.47
CA TRP A 917 -27.42 -27.80 -4.43
C TRP A 917 -27.46 -26.60 -5.38
N VAL A 918 -27.67 -26.91 -6.67
CA VAL A 918 -28.00 -25.95 -7.73
C VAL A 918 -29.13 -26.51 -8.59
N THR A 919 -29.86 -25.62 -9.26
CA THR A 919 -30.88 -26.01 -10.24
C THR A 919 -30.42 -25.70 -11.67
N ASP A 920 -30.64 -26.61 -12.60
CA ASP A 920 -30.34 -26.42 -14.02
C ASP A 920 -31.49 -26.95 -14.88
N GLU A 921 -32.21 -26.06 -15.57
CA GLU A 921 -33.39 -26.42 -16.39
C GLU A 921 -34.40 -27.34 -15.68
N GLY A 922 -34.65 -27.13 -14.39
CA GLY A 922 -35.56 -27.94 -13.57
C GLY A 922 -34.95 -29.24 -13.02
N LYS A 923 -33.71 -29.58 -13.38
CA LYS A 923 -32.94 -30.68 -12.76
C LYS A 923 -32.25 -30.20 -11.50
N LEU A 924 -32.16 -31.08 -10.50
CA LEU A 924 -31.40 -30.85 -9.28
C LEU A 924 -30.00 -31.45 -9.42
N LEU A 925 -29.00 -30.62 -9.19
CA LEU A 925 -27.59 -30.99 -9.23
C LEU A 925 -26.90 -30.56 -7.94
N VAL A 926 -25.71 -31.08 -7.69
CA VAL A 926 -24.79 -30.63 -6.65
C VAL A 926 -23.44 -30.27 -7.25
N ARG A 927 -22.81 -29.22 -6.72
CA ARG A 927 -21.59 -28.61 -7.27
C ARG A 927 -20.47 -28.44 -6.24
N GLY A 928 -19.24 -28.25 -6.71
CA GLY A 928 -18.08 -27.83 -5.89
C GLY A 928 -17.35 -28.95 -5.15
N GLY A 929 -17.97 -30.12 -5.00
CA GLY A 929 -17.41 -31.25 -4.23
C GLY A 929 -17.51 -31.06 -2.72
N ALA A 930 -17.34 -32.15 -1.97
CA ALA A 930 -17.46 -32.20 -0.53
C ALA A 930 -16.16 -32.69 0.14
N TYR A 931 -16.10 -32.62 1.46
CA TYR A 931 -14.97 -33.12 2.26
C TYR A 931 -14.68 -34.62 2.05
N THR A 932 -15.61 -35.37 1.46
CA THR A 932 -15.46 -36.80 1.14
C THR A 932 -14.82 -37.06 -0.23
N ASP A 933 -14.75 -36.05 -1.09
CA ASP A 933 -14.17 -36.15 -2.42
C ASP A 933 -12.66 -35.97 -2.39
N ALA A 934 -11.94 -36.67 -3.26
CA ALA A 934 -10.51 -36.43 -3.46
C ALA A 934 -10.28 -34.98 -3.89
N HIS A 935 -9.27 -34.33 -3.29
CA HIS A 935 -8.93 -32.93 -3.59
C HIS A 935 -8.69 -32.67 -5.07
N SER A 936 -8.10 -33.64 -5.79
CA SER A 936 -7.92 -33.59 -7.24
C SER A 936 -9.22 -33.53 -8.06
N LYS A 937 -10.34 -33.97 -7.49
CA LYS A 937 -11.67 -33.94 -8.12
C LYS A 937 -12.47 -32.70 -7.74
N CYS A 938 -12.16 -32.07 -6.61
CA CYS A 938 -12.84 -30.87 -6.16
C CYS A 938 -12.53 -29.69 -7.09
N ALA A 939 -13.56 -29.21 -7.75
CA ALA A 939 -13.49 -28.09 -8.69
C ALA A 939 -14.84 -27.38 -8.74
N ILE A 940 -14.84 -26.13 -9.20
CA ILE A 940 -16.09 -25.40 -9.50
C ILE A 940 -16.96 -26.25 -10.42
N THR A 941 -16.33 -26.89 -11.42
CA THR A 941 -16.95 -27.71 -12.47
C THR A 941 -17.40 -29.11 -12.02
N LEU A 942 -17.04 -29.56 -10.81
CA LEU A 942 -17.47 -30.87 -10.34
C LEU A 942 -18.99 -30.86 -10.13
N GLU A 943 -19.68 -31.79 -10.79
CA GLU A 943 -21.13 -31.86 -10.84
C GLU A 943 -21.62 -33.30 -10.67
N ARG A 944 -22.71 -33.48 -9.91
CA ARG A 944 -23.43 -34.74 -9.80
C ARG A 944 -24.94 -34.52 -9.82
N ALA A 945 -25.67 -35.48 -10.37
CA ALA A 945 -27.12 -35.53 -10.22
C ALA A 945 -27.48 -35.84 -8.76
N HIS A 946 -28.52 -35.20 -8.25
CA HIS A 946 -28.99 -35.38 -6.88
C HIS A 946 -30.51 -35.51 -6.84
N LYS A 947 -31.04 -36.36 -5.97
CA LYS A 947 -32.49 -36.63 -5.88
C LYS A 947 -33.19 -35.80 -4.78
N GLY A 948 -32.42 -35.16 -3.92
CA GLY A 948 -32.91 -34.17 -2.93
C GLY A 948 -33.18 -34.74 -1.54
N GLU A 949 -32.82 -36.00 -1.29
CA GLU A 949 -32.70 -36.59 0.04
C GLU A 949 -31.64 -35.87 0.89
N GLY A 950 -31.74 -35.98 2.21
CA GLY A 950 -30.70 -35.48 3.11
C GLY A 950 -29.54 -36.46 3.24
N ASP A 951 -28.33 -35.92 3.16
CA ASP A 951 -27.10 -36.68 3.34
C ASP A 951 -26.03 -35.86 4.08
N GLU A 952 -24.93 -36.54 4.41
CA GLU A 952 -23.85 -36.02 5.24
C GLU A 952 -22.84 -35.10 4.52
N ALA A 953 -22.88 -35.03 3.20
CA ALA A 953 -21.93 -34.33 2.35
C ALA A 953 -22.55 -33.15 1.60
N THR A 954 -23.87 -33.04 1.57
CA THR A 954 -24.59 -31.98 0.86
C THR A 954 -25.13 -30.90 1.79
N GLY A 955 -24.84 -29.65 1.43
CA GLY A 955 -25.45 -28.45 1.97
C GLY A 955 -25.94 -27.54 0.85
N PHE A 956 -26.06 -26.25 1.14
CA PHE A 956 -26.54 -25.29 0.15
C PHE A 956 -26.20 -23.84 0.51
N ARG A 957 -26.39 -22.97 -0.47
CA ARG A 957 -26.47 -21.53 -0.33
C ARG A 957 -27.77 -21.02 -0.91
N LEU A 958 -28.11 -19.79 -0.52
CA LEU A 958 -29.22 -19.07 -1.10
C LEU A 958 -28.73 -17.85 -1.85
N ILE A 959 -29.41 -17.54 -2.94
CA ILE A 959 -29.32 -16.25 -3.61
C ILE A 959 -30.50 -15.37 -3.19
N ARG A 960 -30.32 -14.06 -3.34
CA ARG A 960 -31.34 -13.01 -3.25
C ARG A 960 -31.35 -12.26 -4.59
N GLU A 961 -32.43 -12.39 -5.34
CA GLU A 961 -32.50 -11.96 -6.75
C GLU A 961 -32.38 -10.43 -6.94
N ASN A 962 -32.98 -9.64 -6.05
CA ASN A 962 -32.97 -8.18 -6.16
C ASN A 962 -31.95 -7.58 -5.18
N VAL A 963 -31.10 -6.68 -5.68
CA VAL A 963 -30.21 -5.82 -4.87
C VAL A 963 -30.44 -4.35 -5.24
N GLY A 964 -30.63 -3.52 -4.22
CA GLY A 964 -31.33 -2.23 -4.36
C GLY A 964 -32.77 -2.39 -3.93
#